data_AF-A0A3Q3BJ80-F1
#
_entry.id   AF-A0A3Q3BJ80-F1
#
_cell.length_a   1.000
_cell.length_b   1.000
_cell.length_c   1.000
_cell.angle_alpha   90.00
_cell.angle_beta   90.00
_cell.angle_gamma   90.00
#
_symmetry.space_group_name_H-M   'P 1'
#
loop_
_entity.id
_entity.type
_entity.pdbx_description
1 polymer ?
#
loop_
_entity_poly.entity_id
_entity_poly.type
_entity_poly.pdbx_seq_one_letter_code
_entity_poly.pdbx_strand_id
1 'polypeptide(L)'
;MRVVPAALTALTAFLSLDFLSAHRPELDPIGRREGGGTGQKKKKPPPHIIFILIDDQGFNDIGYHNPTIKTPTLDKLAAEGVILENYYVQPICTPSRSQLMTGRYQIHTGLQHSIIRPSQPSCLPSGMDTLPERLREAGYATHLVGKWHLGFYRKACLPTRKGFDTFFGSLTGSVDYYSYGSCDGAALCGYDLHDNESVAWGHEGKYSTMLFTQRARKILESHDPTERPLFLLLSLQAVHTPLQPPKSYIYPYRGMTNVARRKFAAMVSTVDEAVRNVTYALRKYGYYKNSVIIYSTDNGAQPLIGGSNWPLRGRKGTYWEGGVRGVAFVHSPLLKRRRRVSRDLLHITDWFPTLVGLGGGNTSQSRGLDGFDVWATISEGKESPRREILHNINPLHKPVAASMMWDDVETSQPAVKTSKEATNKKLKKKKKKKRKKVLKLKQHKKSTFRLKTVRKPAGKSKEPEPPPKARAQSEHWSRLRHEPKIQSSGSLSSRQKPKTKSKRTTLQNQNLSQSRQTQTKSKPKLKQQLKTKSRQTFVQNHNTSRSRTRPAWSSVWDTSVQAAIRVGDWKLLTGDPGHGDWVPLQILPTLLGHWWHLERSLPAHRNSSHPPKTVWLFNITADPYERRDLAAQRPDVVQQLLARLAYYNRTAVPVYFPPDDPRADPSRHAGAWVPWADEDEEEEKYRGVYKKGKSGKKKKKKKKSCGLCKLKTFFLKLNTGMMSNRI
;
A
#
# COMPACT_ATOMS: atom_id res chain seq x y z
N MET A 1 -4.70 -53.90 59.05
CA MET A 1 -5.72 -52.83 59.16
C MET A 1 -5.34 -51.65 58.25
N ARG A 2 -6.17 -50.60 58.19
CA ARG A 2 -6.14 -49.49 57.22
C ARG A 2 -4.91 -48.55 57.27
N VAL A 3 -4.74 -47.83 56.14
CA VAL A 3 -4.10 -46.51 55.92
C VAL A 3 -2.64 -46.44 55.46
N VAL A 4 -2.40 -45.46 54.59
CA VAL A 4 -1.28 -45.17 53.67
C VAL A 4 -0.96 -43.68 53.81
N PRO A 5 0.32 -43.23 53.86
CA PRO A 5 0.84 -42.43 52.73
C PRO A 5 2.38 -42.43 52.52
N ALA A 6 2.83 -42.33 51.26
CA ALA A 6 3.77 -41.28 50.80
C ALA A 6 3.99 -41.31 49.28
N ALA A 7 4.25 -40.13 48.71
CA ALA A 7 4.22 -39.83 47.29
C ALA A 7 5.51 -40.09 46.46
N LEU A 8 5.30 -40.13 45.14
CA LEU A 8 6.10 -39.46 44.08
C LEU A 8 7.20 -40.25 43.31
N THR A 9 7.38 -39.83 42.05
CA THR A 9 8.33 -40.30 40.99
C THR A 9 8.04 -41.72 40.46
N ALA A 10 7.79 -42.02 39.17
CA ALA A 10 7.93 -41.39 37.85
C ALA A 10 9.25 -41.64 37.08
N LEU A 11 9.29 -42.72 36.27
CA LEU A 11 9.84 -42.73 34.90
C LEU A 11 9.54 -44.03 34.10
N THR A 12 9.64 -43.93 32.76
CA THR A 12 9.93 -45.00 31.76
C THR A 12 8.89 -46.08 31.39
N ALA A 13 9.13 -46.67 30.20
CA ALA A 13 8.41 -47.72 29.47
C ALA A 13 7.05 -47.28 28.84
N PHE A 14 6.70 -47.64 27.59
CA PHE A 14 7.36 -48.45 26.56
C PHE A 14 7.54 -47.72 25.21
N LEU A 15 8.46 -48.22 24.38
CA LEU A 15 8.62 -47.92 22.96
C LEU A 15 8.82 -49.25 22.20
N SER A 16 8.41 -49.30 20.93
CA SER A 16 8.30 -50.50 20.07
C SER A 16 7.25 -51.52 20.55
N LEU A 17 6.61 -52.32 19.67
CA LEU A 17 6.72 -52.41 18.22
C LEU A 17 5.46 -51.88 17.53
N ASP A 18 5.59 -51.42 16.28
CA ASP A 18 4.71 -51.87 15.19
C ASP A 18 5.27 -51.42 13.82
N PHE A 19 5.69 -52.40 13.03
CA PHE A 19 6.12 -52.27 11.64
C PHE A 19 5.70 -53.58 10.93
N LEU A 20 5.54 -53.55 9.60
CA LEU A 20 5.02 -54.63 8.75
C LEU A 20 3.48 -54.77 8.73
N SER A 21 2.85 -54.01 7.83
CA SER A 21 1.79 -54.58 7.00
C SER A 21 2.18 -54.36 5.53
N ALA A 22 2.13 -55.42 4.73
CA ALA A 22 2.86 -55.50 3.46
C ALA A 22 2.06 -55.02 2.25
N HIS A 23 2.76 -54.79 1.13
CA HIS A 23 2.13 -54.65 -0.18
C HIS A 23 1.24 -55.85 -0.51
N ARG A 24 -0.02 -55.60 -0.90
CA ARG A 24 -0.73 -56.49 -1.82
C ARG A 24 -0.61 -55.91 -3.23
N PRO A 25 -0.08 -56.65 -4.21
CA PRO A 25 -0.34 -56.35 -5.61
C PRO A 25 -1.80 -56.73 -5.94
N GLU A 26 -2.46 -55.90 -6.73
CA GLU A 26 -3.76 -56.21 -7.31
C GLU A 26 -3.52 -56.98 -8.63
N LEU A 27 -4.31 -58.02 -8.91
CA LEU A 27 -4.07 -58.95 -10.02
C LEU A 27 -4.82 -58.50 -11.28
N ASP A 28 -4.07 -58.09 -12.31
CA ASP A 28 -4.61 -57.86 -13.66
C ASP A 28 -5.09 -59.18 -14.31
N PRO A 29 -6.34 -59.28 -14.78
CA PRO A 29 -6.77 -60.37 -15.65
C PRO A 29 -6.28 -60.13 -17.09
N ILE A 30 -5.31 -60.93 -17.54
CA ILE A 30 -4.71 -60.77 -18.86
C ILE A 30 -5.71 -61.13 -19.98
N GLY A 31 -5.92 -60.16 -20.89
CA GLY A 31 -6.00 -60.43 -22.32
C GLY A 31 -7.36 -60.33 -23.00
N ARG A 32 -7.63 -59.18 -23.64
CA ARG A 32 -8.31 -59.16 -24.96
C ARG A 32 -8.03 -57.89 -25.78
N ARG A 33 -7.15 -58.08 -26.78
CA ARG A 33 -6.93 -57.28 -28.01
C ARG A 33 -6.49 -55.82 -27.88
N GLU A 34 -5.60 -55.46 -28.80
CA GLU A 34 -5.00 -54.14 -28.93
C GLU A 34 -6.00 -53.14 -29.54
N GLY A 35 -5.99 -51.91 -29.01
CA GLY A 35 -6.58 -50.74 -29.65
C GLY A 35 -5.61 -49.57 -29.48
N GLY A 36 -5.16 -48.99 -30.59
CA GLY A 36 -4.08 -48.00 -30.64
C GLY A 36 -4.42 -46.62 -30.06
N GLY A 37 -4.73 -46.55 -28.76
CA GLY A 37 -5.03 -45.31 -28.06
C GLY A 37 -3.76 -44.47 -27.84
N THR A 38 -3.58 -43.40 -28.63
CA THR A 38 -2.48 -42.44 -28.40
C THR A 38 -2.60 -41.84 -27.00
N GLY A 39 -1.62 -42.12 -26.14
CA GLY A 39 -1.63 -41.75 -24.73
C GLY A 39 -1.55 -40.25 -24.49
N GLN A 40 -2.69 -39.55 -24.60
CA GLN A 40 -2.82 -38.16 -24.19
C GLN A 40 -2.49 -38.05 -22.70
N LYS A 41 -1.32 -37.50 -22.37
CA LYS A 41 -0.97 -37.12 -21.00
C LYS A 41 -2.06 -36.18 -20.48
N LYS A 42 -2.93 -36.66 -19.58
CA LYS A 42 -3.98 -35.84 -18.94
C LYS A 42 -3.35 -34.52 -18.48
N LYS A 43 -3.73 -33.41 -19.12
CA LYS A 43 -3.24 -32.08 -18.74
C LYS A 43 -3.57 -31.88 -17.26
N LYS A 44 -2.57 -31.48 -16.47
CA LYS A 44 -2.83 -31.13 -15.05
C LYS A 44 -3.82 -29.95 -15.04
N PRO A 45 -4.83 -29.95 -14.15
CA PRO A 45 -5.79 -28.86 -14.07
C PRO A 45 -5.05 -27.55 -13.73
N PRO A 46 -5.47 -26.40 -14.31
CA PRO A 46 -4.89 -25.10 -13.96
C PRO A 46 -4.97 -24.85 -12.44
N PRO A 47 -4.00 -24.13 -11.85
CA PRO A 47 -3.98 -23.87 -10.41
C PRO A 47 -5.04 -22.85 -10.02
N HIS A 48 -5.62 -22.97 -8.82
CA HIS A 48 -6.37 -21.86 -8.24
C HIS A 48 -5.39 -20.74 -7.86
N ILE A 49 -5.74 -19.48 -8.13
CA ILE A 49 -4.89 -18.32 -7.94
C ILE A 49 -5.52 -17.46 -6.84
N ILE A 50 -4.84 -17.38 -5.69
CA ILE A 50 -5.30 -16.62 -4.52
C ILE A 50 -4.34 -15.46 -4.31
N PHE A 51 -4.69 -14.28 -4.84
CA PHE A 51 -3.89 -13.08 -4.71
C PHE A 51 -4.39 -12.24 -3.53
N ILE A 52 -3.52 -12.02 -2.55
CA ILE A 52 -3.82 -11.26 -1.33
C ILE A 52 -3.04 -9.94 -1.43
N LEU A 53 -3.77 -8.85 -1.70
CA LEU A 53 -3.22 -7.50 -1.82
C LEU A 53 -3.57 -6.70 -0.56
N ILE A 54 -2.56 -6.12 0.08
CA ILE A 54 -2.66 -5.39 1.34
C ILE A 54 -2.36 -3.90 1.09
N ASP A 55 -3.10 -3.03 1.76
CA ASP A 55 -2.97 -1.58 1.67
C ASP A 55 -1.89 -1.07 2.65
N ASP A 56 -1.00 -0.18 2.22
CA ASP A 56 -0.06 0.56 3.10
C ASP A 56 0.87 -0.26 4.02
N GLN A 57 1.00 -1.58 3.84
CA GLN A 57 1.91 -2.39 4.66
C GLN A 57 3.37 -2.12 4.26
N GLY A 58 4.14 -1.58 5.20
CA GLY A 58 5.53 -1.21 4.98
C GLY A 58 6.50 -2.38 5.09
N PHE A 59 7.72 -2.15 4.60
CA PHE A 59 8.78 -3.16 4.59
C PHE A 59 9.09 -3.74 5.98
N ASN A 60 8.87 -2.97 7.04
CA ASN A 60 9.17 -3.32 8.44
C ASN A 60 7.92 -3.77 9.23
N ASP A 61 6.84 -4.12 8.53
CA ASP A 61 5.51 -4.35 9.08
C ASP A 61 5.05 -5.81 8.95
N ILE A 62 6.02 -6.73 8.92
CA ILE A 62 5.82 -8.18 8.90
C ILE A 62 6.86 -8.86 9.80
N GLY A 63 6.47 -9.95 10.47
CA GLY A 63 7.21 -10.57 11.58
C GLY A 63 8.60 -11.08 11.19
N TYR A 64 8.75 -11.63 9.98
CA TYR A 64 10.05 -12.07 9.45
C TYR A 64 11.04 -10.93 9.15
N HIS A 65 10.60 -9.67 9.10
CA HIS A 65 11.47 -8.49 9.13
C HIS A 65 11.54 -7.84 10.52
N ASN A 66 10.45 -7.94 11.28
CA ASN A 66 10.28 -7.23 12.54
C ASN A 66 9.45 -8.06 13.55
N PRO A 67 10.10 -8.86 14.41
CA PRO A 67 9.40 -9.74 15.35
C PRO A 67 8.62 -8.99 16.46
N THR A 68 8.64 -7.64 16.48
CA THR A 68 7.69 -6.88 17.31
C THR A 68 6.28 -6.91 16.76
N ILE A 69 6.12 -7.06 15.44
CA ILE A 69 4.85 -7.25 14.73
C ILE A 69 4.52 -8.75 14.71
N LYS A 70 3.25 -9.10 14.94
CA LYS A 70 2.80 -10.48 15.15
C LYS A 70 1.99 -10.98 13.95
N THR A 71 2.70 -11.66 13.05
CA THR A 71 2.16 -12.25 11.81
C THR A 71 2.56 -13.74 11.66
N PRO A 72 2.30 -14.60 12.66
CA PRO A 72 2.78 -15.99 12.66
C PRO A 72 2.26 -16.83 11.49
N THR A 73 1.12 -16.49 10.91
CA THR A 73 0.58 -17.16 9.72
C THR A 73 1.33 -16.71 8.46
N LEU A 74 1.51 -15.39 8.28
CA LEU A 74 2.26 -14.87 7.13
C LEU A 74 3.72 -15.33 7.16
N ASP A 75 4.37 -15.25 8.33
CA ASP A 75 5.75 -15.68 8.54
C ASP A 75 5.92 -17.16 8.20
N LYS A 76 4.95 -18.02 8.60
CA LYS A 76 4.93 -19.44 8.25
C LYS A 76 4.74 -19.68 6.76
N LEU A 77 3.79 -18.99 6.11
CA LEU A 77 3.53 -19.16 4.68
C LEU A 77 4.73 -18.71 3.84
N ALA A 78 5.36 -17.59 4.22
CA ALA A 78 6.58 -17.07 3.65
C ALA A 78 7.76 -18.06 3.80
N ALA A 79 8.02 -18.54 5.03
CA ALA A 79 9.08 -19.50 5.32
C ALA A 79 8.87 -20.87 4.65
N GLU A 80 7.63 -21.30 4.44
CA GLU A 80 7.28 -22.51 3.67
C GLU A 80 7.23 -22.29 2.14
N GLY A 81 7.41 -21.05 1.66
CA GLY A 81 7.25 -20.64 0.27
C GLY A 81 8.52 -20.03 -0.34
N VAL A 82 8.37 -18.89 -1.01
CA VAL A 82 9.44 -18.06 -1.56
C VAL A 82 9.22 -16.61 -1.13
N ILE A 83 10.14 -16.03 -0.35
CA ILE A 83 10.15 -14.60 0.00
C ILE A 83 10.73 -13.81 -1.18
N LEU A 84 10.11 -12.69 -1.55
CA LEU A 84 10.53 -11.86 -2.68
C LEU A 84 11.21 -10.57 -2.21
N GLU A 85 12.52 -10.64 -1.95
CA GLU A 85 13.29 -9.53 -1.37
C GLU A 85 13.50 -8.35 -2.32
N ASN A 86 13.55 -8.62 -3.62
CA ASN A 86 13.89 -7.65 -4.66
C ASN A 86 12.68 -7.36 -5.57
N TYR A 87 11.51 -7.26 -4.94
CA TYR A 87 10.20 -7.05 -5.55
C TYR A 87 9.73 -5.61 -5.40
N TYR A 88 9.14 -5.07 -6.47
CA TYR A 88 8.76 -3.67 -6.58
C TYR A 88 7.29 -3.46 -6.95
N VAL A 89 6.73 -2.45 -6.33
CA VAL A 89 5.38 -1.93 -6.51
C VAL A 89 5.49 -0.42 -6.84
N GLN A 90 4.36 0.24 -7.01
CA GLN A 90 4.28 1.69 -7.17
C GLN A 90 4.07 2.38 -5.82
N PRO A 91 4.37 3.68 -5.68
CA PRO A 91 4.44 4.31 -4.37
C PRO A 91 3.06 4.70 -3.77
N ILE A 92 1.96 4.45 -4.49
CA ILE A 92 0.57 4.76 -4.10
C ILE A 92 -0.41 3.79 -4.77
N CYS A 93 -1.61 3.67 -4.19
CA CYS A 93 -2.59 2.62 -4.46
C CYS A 93 -3.05 2.47 -5.94
N THR A 94 -3.71 3.48 -6.52
CA THR A 94 -4.29 3.39 -7.89
C THR A 94 -3.25 3.02 -8.94
N PRO A 95 -2.08 3.71 -9.00
CA PRO A 95 -0.89 3.22 -9.68
C PRO A 95 -0.63 1.71 -9.54
N SER A 96 -0.34 1.18 -8.35
CA SER A 96 -0.04 -0.27 -8.20
C SER A 96 -1.17 -1.18 -8.68
N ARG A 97 -2.40 -0.85 -8.33
CA ARG A 97 -3.59 -1.64 -8.68
C ARG A 97 -3.82 -1.65 -10.19
N SER A 98 -3.56 -0.54 -10.89
CA SER A 98 -3.68 -0.46 -12.36
C SER A 98 -2.61 -1.30 -13.06
N GLN A 99 -1.40 -1.32 -12.51
CA GLN A 99 -0.28 -2.12 -13.03
C GLN A 99 -0.47 -3.62 -12.77
N LEU A 100 -1.05 -3.99 -11.62
CA LEU A 100 -1.45 -5.37 -11.31
C LEU A 100 -2.57 -5.86 -12.26
N MET A 101 -3.56 -5.01 -12.53
CA MET A 101 -4.71 -5.38 -13.38
C MET A 101 -4.36 -5.44 -14.87
N THR A 102 -3.38 -4.69 -15.37
CA THR A 102 -3.08 -4.61 -16.83
C THR A 102 -1.71 -5.15 -17.23
N GLY A 103 -0.76 -5.31 -16.30
CA GLY A 103 0.62 -5.64 -16.62
C GLY A 103 1.40 -4.51 -17.30
N ARG A 104 0.93 -3.25 -17.23
CA ARG A 104 1.49 -2.08 -17.95
C ARG A 104 1.86 -0.95 -17.00
N TYR A 105 2.88 -0.16 -17.34
CA TYR A 105 3.25 1.06 -16.62
C TYR A 105 2.17 2.15 -16.78
N GLN A 106 2.03 3.04 -15.79
CA GLN A 106 1.04 4.13 -15.90
C GLN A 106 1.39 5.13 -17.01
N ILE A 107 2.65 5.14 -17.46
CA ILE A 107 3.04 5.88 -18.66
C ILE A 107 2.31 5.42 -19.92
N HIS A 108 1.68 4.24 -19.93
CA HIS A 108 0.81 3.79 -21.03
C HIS A 108 -0.69 3.84 -20.69
N THR A 109 -1.08 3.96 -19.41
CA THR A 109 -2.49 4.07 -18.98
C THR A 109 -2.97 5.51 -18.74
N GLY A 110 -2.05 6.48 -18.67
CA GLY A 110 -2.38 7.88 -18.35
C GLY A 110 -2.51 8.19 -16.86
N LEU A 111 -2.30 7.19 -15.99
CA LEU A 111 -2.44 7.30 -14.52
C LEU A 111 -1.11 7.66 -13.83
N GLN A 112 -0.21 8.42 -14.47
CA GLN A 112 1.11 8.77 -13.91
C GLN A 112 1.04 9.70 -12.68
N HIS A 113 -0.07 10.42 -12.48
CA HIS A 113 -0.18 11.47 -11.47
C HIS A 113 -1.25 11.14 -10.42
N SER A 114 -0.80 11.02 -9.17
CA SER A 114 -1.67 10.80 -7.99
C SER A 114 -2.51 9.51 -8.09
N ILE A 115 -3.62 9.48 -7.35
CA ILE A 115 -4.69 8.47 -7.40
C ILE A 115 -5.92 9.01 -8.13
N ILE A 116 -6.89 8.14 -8.43
CA ILE A 116 -8.25 8.56 -8.83
C ILE A 116 -9.03 8.89 -7.54
N ARG A 117 -9.42 10.16 -7.36
CA ARG A 117 -10.32 10.56 -6.27
C ARG A 117 -11.76 10.12 -6.54
N PRO A 118 -12.60 9.92 -5.51
CA PRO A 118 -14.01 9.55 -5.66
C PRO A 118 -14.80 10.43 -6.65
N SER A 119 -14.55 11.74 -6.67
CA SER A 119 -15.26 12.69 -7.55
C SER A 119 -14.66 12.90 -8.95
N GLN A 120 -13.56 12.22 -9.32
CA GLN A 120 -12.95 12.38 -10.65
C GLN A 120 -13.62 11.47 -11.69
N PRO A 121 -14.00 12.00 -12.89
CA PRO A 121 -14.46 11.20 -14.02
C PRO A 121 -13.28 10.50 -14.71
N SER A 122 -12.68 9.54 -14.00
CA SER A 122 -11.51 8.79 -14.41
C SER A 122 -11.60 7.34 -13.94
N CYS A 123 -11.12 6.41 -14.76
CA CYS A 123 -10.99 5.01 -14.40
C CYS A 123 -9.91 4.31 -15.24
N LEU A 124 -9.70 3.01 -15.01
CA LEU A 124 -8.83 2.20 -15.85
C LEU A 124 -9.28 2.25 -17.32
N PRO A 125 -8.44 2.68 -18.28
CA PRO A 125 -8.85 2.96 -19.66
C PRO A 125 -9.67 1.86 -20.34
N SER A 126 -10.52 2.26 -21.28
CA SER A 126 -11.13 1.36 -22.25
C SER A 126 -10.07 0.81 -23.23
N GLY A 127 -10.34 -0.35 -23.85
CA GLY A 127 -9.44 -0.95 -24.84
C GLY A 127 -8.11 -1.50 -24.30
N MET A 128 -7.99 -1.76 -23.00
CA MET A 128 -6.89 -2.52 -22.41
C MET A 128 -7.43 -3.69 -21.60
N ASP A 129 -6.96 -4.89 -21.94
CA ASP A 129 -7.31 -6.13 -21.25
C ASP A 129 -6.96 -6.06 -19.75
N THR A 130 -7.77 -6.72 -18.92
CA THR A 130 -7.44 -6.97 -17.52
C THR A 130 -7.05 -8.41 -17.24
N LEU A 131 -6.29 -8.62 -16.17
CA LEU A 131 -5.92 -9.92 -15.64
C LEU A 131 -7.13 -10.85 -15.42
N PRO A 132 -8.22 -10.44 -14.73
CA PRO A 132 -9.41 -11.28 -14.61
C PRO A 132 -10.14 -11.49 -15.94
N GLU A 133 -10.13 -10.57 -16.90
CA GLU A 133 -10.67 -10.83 -18.25
C GLU A 133 -9.93 -12.01 -18.90
N ARG A 134 -8.60 -11.95 -18.95
CA ARG A 134 -7.75 -13.00 -19.55
C ARG A 134 -7.78 -14.32 -18.78
N LEU A 135 -7.98 -14.31 -17.46
CA LEU A 135 -8.19 -15.52 -16.67
C LEU A 135 -9.59 -16.12 -16.90
N ARG A 136 -10.63 -15.29 -17.02
CA ARG A 136 -12.00 -15.75 -17.33
C ARG A 136 -12.09 -16.37 -18.72
N GLU A 137 -11.40 -15.81 -19.71
CA GLU A 137 -11.20 -16.42 -21.04
C GLU A 137 -10.46 -17.76 -20.96
N ALA A 138 -9.50 -17.90 -20.04
CA ALA A 138 -8.85 -19.17 -19.69
C ALA A 138 -9.73 -20.09 -18.81
N GLY A 139 -11.01 -19.78 -18.64
CA GLY A 139 -12.01 -20.59 -17.94
C GLY A 139 -12.17 -20.33 -16.43
N TYR A 140 -11.42 -19.40 -15.84
CA TYR A 140 -11.44 -19.18 -14.39
C TYR A 140 -12.75 -18.54 -13.89
N ALA A 141 -13.18 -18.93 -12.70
CA ALA A 141 -14.11 -18.14 -11.89
C ALA A 141 -13.37 -16.98 -11.22
N THR A 142 -13.82 -15.75 -11.47
CA THR A 142 -13.08 -14.54 -11.09
C THR A 142 -13.80 -13.73 -10.02
N HIS A 143 -13.17 -13.57 -8.85
CA HIS A 143 -13.78 -12.90 -7.70
C HIS A 143 -12.86 -11.80 -7.14
N LEU A 144 -13.41 -10.59 -6.97
CA LEU A 144 -12.77 -9.50 -6.23
C LEU A 144 -13.48 -9.32 -4.89
N VAL A 145 -12.72 -9.32 -3.79
CA VAL A 145 -13.24 -8.98 -2.46
C VAL A 145 -12.37 -7.88 -1.84
N GLY A 146 -12.99 -6.75 -1.49
CA GLY A 146 -12.35 -5.57 -0.89
C GLY A 146 -12.16 -4.38 -1.85
N LYS A 147 -11.06 -3.65 -1.71
CA LYS A 147 -10.82 -2.34 -2.35
C LYS A 147 -10.51 -2.42 -3.84
N TRP A 148 -11.27 -1.73 -4.68
CA TRP A 148 -11.03 -1.57 -6.12
C TRP A 148 -10.06 -0.41 -6.40
N HIS A 149 -10.50 0.84 -6.20
CA HIS A 149 -9.71 2.07 -6.36
C HIS A 149 -9.13 2.31 -7.79
N LEU A 150 -9.79 1.79 -8.82
CA LEU A 150 -9.47 2.03 -10.24
C LEU A 150 -10.55 2.83 -10.99
N GLY A 151 -11.34 3.60 -10.24
CA GLY A 151 -12.41 4.46 -10.75
C GLY A 151 -13.73 3.73 -10.99
N PHE A 152 -14.84 4.47 -10.95
CA PHE A 152 -16.20 3.92 -11.00
C PHE A 152 -17.24 4.87 -11.64
N TYR A 153 -16.83 6.01 -12.23
CA TYR A 153 -17.75 7.07 -12.66
C TYR A 153 -18.78 6.65 -13.73
N ARG A 154 -18.43 5.65 -14.57
CA ARG A 154 -19.31 4.94 -15.51
C ARG A 154 -19.38 3.46 -15.11
N LYS A 155 -20.49 2.76 -15.41
CA LYS A 155 -20.63 1.31 -15.13
C LYS A 155 -19.50 0.47 -15.74
N ALA A 156 -19.03 0.82 -16.93
CA ALA A 156 -17.89 0.18 -17.60
C ALA A 156 -16.54 0.24 -16.83
N CYS A 157 -16.46 1.03 -15.75
CA CYS A 157 -15.31 1.09 -14.85
C CYS A 157 -15.40 0.14 -13.65
N LEU A 158 -16.58 -0.46 -13.38
CA LEU A 158 -16.82 -1.35 -12.24
C LEU A 158 -16.06 -2.69 -12.40
N PRO A 159 -15.68 -3.37 -11.29
CA PRO A 159 -14.96 -4.65 -11.35
C PRO A 159 -15.69 -5.73 -12.18
N THR A 160 -17.02 -5.76 -12.09
CA THR A 160 -17.94 -6.63 -12.85
C THR A 160 -17.84 -6.43 -14.37
N ARG A 161 -17.56 -5.19 -14.81
CA ARG A 161 -17.34 -4.82 -16.22
C ARG A 161 -15.86 -4.80 -16.61
N LYS A 162 -14.98 -5.21 -15.70
CA LYS A 162 -13.52 -5.31 -15.86
C LYS A 162 -12.99 -6.72 -15.57
N GLY A 163 -13.83 -7.75 -15.78
CA GLY A 163 -13.43 -9.16 -15.80
C GLY A 163 -13.83 -10.03 -14.60
N PHE A 164 -14.29 -9.45 -13.49
CA PHE A 164 -14.71 -10.22 -12.32
C PHE A 164 -16.15 -10.71 -12.46
N ASP A 165 -16.37 -12.02 -12.31
CA ASP A 165 -17.70 -12.64 -12.24
C ASP A 165 -18.48 -12.19 -11.00
N THR A 166 -17.79 -11.92 -9.89
CA THR A 166 -18.40 -11.30 -8.69
C THR A 166 -17.50 -10.26 -8.02
N PHE A 167 -18.10 -9.21 -7.47
CA PHE A 167 -17.45 -8.23 -6.61
C PHE A 167 -18.12 -8.14 -5.23
N PHE A 168 -17.33 -7.92 -4.18
CA PHE A 168 -17.85 -7.46 -2.89
C PHE A 168 -16.83 -6.56 -2.18
N GLY A 169 -17.11 -5.28 -2.01
CA GLY A 169 -16.16 -4.36 -1.40
C GLY A 169 -16.38 -2.88 -1.74
N SER A 170 -15.30 -2.10 -1.68
CA SER A 170 -15.31 -0.64 -1.83
C SER A 170 -14.71 -0.19 -3.17
N LEU A 171 -15.32 0.81 -3.79
CA LEU A 171 -14.91 1.39 -5.07
C LEU A 171 -13.84 2.49 -4.91
N THR A 172 -13.88 3.23 -3.80
CA THR A 172 -12.99 4.38 -3.54
C THR A 172 -11.63 4.00 -2.95
N GLY A 173 -10.82 5.00 -2.59
CA GLY A 173 -9.46 4.83 -2.07
C GLY A 173 -9.35 4.47 -0.59
N SER A 174 -10.36 4.73 0.23
CA SER A 174 -10.34 4.49 1.68
C SER A 174 -11.75 4.63 2.26
N VAL A 175 -12.11 3.80 3.22
CA VAL A 175 -13.41 3.84 3.90
C VAL A 175 -13.24 3.75 5.42
N ASP A 176 -14.25 4.15 6.20
CA ASP A 176 -14.31 3.79 7.61
C ASP A 176 -14.48 2.26 7.78
N TYR A 177 -13.71 1.64 8.68
CA TYR A 177 -13.65 0.17 8.80
C TYR A 177 -14.92 -0.48 9.35
N TYR A 178 -15.89 0.30 9.84
CA TYR A 178 -17.11 -0.18 10.48
C TYR A 178 -18.40 0.38 9.85
N SER A 179 -18.35 1.58 9.29
CA SER A 179 -19.49 2.27 8.67
C SER A 179 -19.39 2.39 7.15
N TYR A 180 -18.23 2.05 6.57
CA TYR A 180 -17.93 2.15 5.13
C TYR A 180 -18.12 3.54 4.53
N GLY A 181 -18.17 4.59 5.35
CA GLY A 181 -18.16 5.97 4.89
C GLY A 181 -16.83 6.34 4.25
N SER A 182 -16.88 6.87 3.03
CA SER A 182 -15.76 7.44 2.28
C SER A 182 -16.00 8.93 2.04
N CYS A 183 -14.95 9.75 2.15
CA CYS A 183 -15.03 11.20 1.99
C CYS A 183 -13.97 11.72 1.01
N ASP A 184 -14.39 12.59 0.09
CA ASP A 184 -13.52 13.35 -0.81
C ASP A 184 -13.43 14.80 -0.30
N GLY A 185 -12.44 15.04 0.57
CA GLY A 185 -12.34 16.28 1.35
C GLY A 185 -13.41 16.38 2.46
N ALA A 186 -13.65 17.59 2.95
CA ALA A 186 -14.43 17.83 4.17
C ALA A 186 -15.96 17.94 3.99
N ALA A 187 -16.48 17.79 2.76
CA ALA A 187 -17.88 18.08 2.44
C ALA A 187 -18.59 17.01 1.60
N LEU A 188 -17.86 16.24 0.78
CA LEU A 188 -18.42 15.15 -0.02
C LEU A 188 -18.15 13.84 0.69
N CYS A 189 -19.14 13.31 1.41
CA CYS A 189 -19.05 12.01 2.09
C CYS A 189 -20.23 11.14 1.68
N GLY A 190 -19.99 9.84 1.53
CA GLY A 190 -20.99 8.85 1.14
C GLY A 190 -20.57 7.43 1.52
N TYR A 191 -21.53 6.51 1.50
CA TYR A 191 -21.32 5.09 1.75
C TYR A 191 -20.62 4.41 0.56
N ASP A 192 -19.65 3.53 0.85
CA ASP A 192 -18.87 2.81 -0.15
C ASP A 192 -18.65 1.35 0.26
N LEU A 193 -19.71 0.55 0.13
CA LEU A 193 -19.67 -0.91 0.17
C LEU A 193 -20.72 -1.47 -0.79
N HIS A 194 -20.31 -2.43 -1.62
CA HIS A 194 -21.09 -2.96 -2.73
C HIS A 194 -21.08 -4.49 -2.75
N ASP A 195 -22.16 -5.08 -3.27
CA ASP A 195 -22.24 -6.48 -3.72
C ASP A 195 -22.59 -6.44 -5.22
N ASN A 196 -21.63 -6.84 -6.04
CA ASN A 196 -21.61 -6.59 -7.49
C ASN A 196 -21.82 -5.10 -7.83
N GLU A 197 -22.93 -4.73 -8.48
CA GLU A 197 -23.20 -3.35 -8.91
C GLU A 197 -24.15 -2.61 -7.96
N SER A 198 -24.65 -3.27 -6.92
CA SER A 198 -25.59 -2.75 -5.93
C SER A 198 -24.88 -2.32 -4.64
N VAL A 199 -25.41 -1.30 -3.96
CA VAL A 199 -24.91 -0.86 -2.64
C VAL A 199 -25.34 -1.87 -1.57
N ALA A 200 -24.39 -2.32 -0.73
CA ALA A 200 -24.57 -3.40 0.24
C ALA A 200 -24.83 -2.89 1.67
N TRP A 201 -25.95 -2.19 1.84
CA TRP A 201 -26.44 -1.69 3.13
C TRP A 201 -26.61 -2.79 4.20
N GLY A 202 -26.62 -2.42 5.49
CA GLY A 202 -26.88 -3.36 6.59
C GLY A 202 -25.63 -4.14 7.03
N HIS A 203 -24.44 -3.66 6.65
CA HIS A 203 -23.15 -4.23 7.03
C HIS A 203 -22.44 -3.47 8.15
N GLU A 204 -23.05 -2.43 8.69
CA GLU A 204 -22.48 -1.50 9.66
C GLU A 204 -22.14 -2.21 10.98
N GLY A 205 -21.09 -1.74 11.66
CA GLY A 205 -20.55 -2.32 12.89
C GLY A 205 -19.75 -3.62 12.69
N LYS A 206 -19.81 -4.25 11.51
CA LYS A 206 -18.90 -5.35 11.12
C LYS A 206 -17.56 -4.75 10.71
N TYR A 207 -16.43 -5.33 11.12
CA TYR A 207 -15.10 -4.84 10.75
C TYR A 207 -14.72 -5.27 9.33
N SER A 208 -14.38 -4.34 8.44
CA SER A 208 -14.23 -4.59 6.99
C SER A 208 -13.33 -5.79 6.66
N THR A 209 -12.16 -5.90 7.29
CA THR A 209 -11.23 -7.05 7.14
C THR A 209 -11.88 -8.40 7.47
N MET A 210 -12.69 -8.45 8.53
CA MET A 210 -13.40 -9.68 8.93
C MET A 210 -14.55 -10.00 7.97
N LEU A 211 -15.29 -8.99 7.52
CA LEU A 211 -16.36 -9.15 6.55
C LEU A 211 -15.84 -9.64 5.18
N PHE A 212 -14.75 -9.05 4.68
CA PHE A 212 -14.08 -9.50 3.46
C PHE A 212 -13.54 -10.93 3.60
N THR A 213 -12.98 -11.28 4.76
CA THR A 213 -12.57 -12.66 5.07
C THR A 213 -13.76 -13.63 5.04
N GLN A 214 -14.92 -13.23 5.57
CA GLN A 214 -16.13 -14.06 5.55
C GLN A 214 -16.66 -14.26 4.12
N ARG A 215 -16.70 -13.21 3.28
CA ARG A 215 -17.10 -13.33 1.86
C ARG A 215 -16.14 -14.20 1.05
N ALA A 216 -14.83 -14.02 1.24
CA ALA A 216 -13.81 -14.88 0.63
C ALA A 216 -13.97 -16.36 1.02
N ARG A 217 -14.26 -16.63 2.30
CA ARG A 217 -14.56 -17.99 2.78
C ARG A 217 -15.86 -18.55 2.19
N LYS A 218 -16.92 -17.74 2.06
CA LYS A 218 -18.19 -18.18 1.45
C LYS A 218 -17.99 -18.59 -0.01
N ILE A 219 -17.22 -17.81 -0.78
CA ILE A 219 -16.88 -18.12 -2.18
C ILE A 219 -16.18 -19.50 -2.27
N LEU A 220 -15.18 -19.75 -1.41
CA LEU A 220 -14.48 -21.05 -1.35
C LEU A 220 -15.34 -22.21 -0.80
N GLU A 221 -16.48 -21.93 -0.17
CA GLU A 221 -17.44 -22.92 0.32
C GLU A 221 -18.54 -23.24 -0.70
N SER A 222 -18.89 -22.28 -1.58
CA SER A 222 -19.94 -22.43 -2.58
C SER A 222 -19.46 -22.85 -3.98
N HIS A 223 -18.15 -22.80 -4.23
CA HIS A 223 -17.54 -23.15 -5.52
C HIS A 223 -16.88 -24.53 -5.45
N ASP A 224 -17.02 -25.35 -6.50
CA ASP A 224 -16.37 -26.67 -6.57
C ASP A 224 -14.94 -26.56 -7.15
N PRO A 225 -13.89 -26.99 -6.42
CA PRO A 225 -12.51 -26.89 -6.88
C PRO A 225 -12.16 -27.85 -8.04
N THR A 226 -13.02 -28.82 -8.35
CA THR A 226 -12.82 -29.84 -9.39
C THR A 226 -13.45 -29.45 -10.73
N GLU A 227 -14.53 -28.68 -10.72
CA GLU A 227 -15.22 -28.24 -11.95
C GLU A 227 -14.48 -27.11 -12.68
N ARG A 228 -14.13 -26.03 -11.97
CA ARG A 228 -13.60 -24.80 -12.57
C ARG A 228 -12.46 -24.20 -11.74
N PRO A 229 -11.32 -23.82 -12.33
CA PRO A 229 -10.26 -23.12 -11.58
C PRO A 229 -10.77 -21.74 -11.11
N LEU A 230 -10.16 -21.22 -10.04
CA LEU A 230 -10.67 -20.04 -9.33
C LEU A 230 -9.58 -19.00 -9.13
N PHE A 231 -9.87 -17.75 -9.47
CA PHE A 231 -9.06 -16.57 -9.20
C PHE A 231 -9.76 -15.69 -8.17
N LEU A 232 -9.18 -15.59 -6.98
CA LEU A 232 -9.63 -14.69 -5.92
C LEU A 232 -8.59 -13.60 -5.70
N LEU A 233 -8.96 -12.36 -6.01
CA LEU A 233 -8.23 -11.18 -5.54
C LEU A 233 -8.87 -10.71 -4.23
N LEU A 234 -8.21 -11.04 -3.11
CA LEU A 234 -8.54 -10.52 -1.79
C LEU A 234 -7.75 -9.23 -1.55
N SER A 235 -8.38 -8.11 -1.91
CA SER A 235 -7.81 -6.76 -1.89
C SER A 235 -8.18 -6.06 -0.58
N LEU A 236 -7.49 -6.39 0.51
CA LEU A 236 -7.81 -5.84 1.82
C LEU A 236 -7.49 -4.34 1.88
N GLN A 237 -8.41 -3.58 2.49
CA GLN A 237 -8.21 -2.18 2.87
C GLN A 237 -7.26 -2.05 4.08
N ALA A 238 -7.18 -3.10 4.91
CA ALA A 238 -6.14 -3.18 5.93
C ALA A 238 -4.77 -3.12 5.23
N VAL A 239 -3.82 -2.27 5.66
CA VAL A 239 -3.74 -1.52 6.93
C VAL A 239 -3.76 0.02 6.74
N HIS A 240 -4.45 0.52 5.72
CA HIS A 240 -4.64 1.95 5.42
C HIS A 240 -5.34 2.72 6.57
N THR A 241 -5.22 4.04 6.59
CA THR A 241 -6.11 4.93 7.37
C THR A 241 -7.59 4.68 7.03
N PRO A 242 -8.52 4.86 8.00
CA PRO A 242 -8.31 5.32 9.38
C PRO A 242 -7.90 4.20 10.37
N LEU A 243 -7.10 4.54 11.39
CA LEU A 243 -6.54 3.55 12.34
C LEU A 243 -7.57 3.04 13.37
N GLN A 244 -8.31 2.00 13.00
CA GLN A 244 -9.49 1.48 13.71
C GLN A 244 -9.47 -0.04 14.00
N PRO A 245 -8.41 -0.62 14.62
CA PRO A 245 -8.41 -2.04 14.98
C PRO A 245 -9.49 -2.40 16.01
N PRO A 246 -10.07 -3.61 15.96
CA PRO A 246 -10.88 -4.15 17.05
C PRO A 246 -10.05 -4.23 18.35
N LYS A 247 -10.66 -3.84 19.48
CA LYS A 247 -9.94 -3.59 20.75
C LYS A 247 -9.09 -4.78 21.25
N SER A 248 -9.53 -6.01 21.00
CA SER A 248 -8.81 -7.24 21.38
C SER A 248 -7.40 -7.33 20.78
N TYR A 249 -7.23 -6.89 19.53
CA TYR A 249 -5.94 -6.94 18.81
C TYR A 249 -4.92 -5.91 19.32
N ILE A 250 -5.35 -4.94 20.15
CA ILE A 250 -4.46 -3.92 20.73
C ILE A 250 -3.68 -4.47 21.94
N TYR A 251 -4.23 -5.45 22.67
CA TYR A 251 -3.66 -5.97 23.92
C TYR A 251 -2.27 -6.65 23.77
N PRO A 252 -1.98 -7.42 22.71
CA PRO A 252 -0.62 -7.92 22.43
C PRO A 252 0.43 -6.81 22.30
N TYR A 253 0.02 -5.65 21.79
CA TYR A 253 0.89 -4.49 21.54
C TYR A 253 0.92 -3.46 22.68
N ARG A 254 0.39 -3.79 23.87
CA ARG A 254 0.25 -2.83 24.99
C ARG A 254 1.54 -2.09 25.40
N GLY A 255 2.71 -2.71 25.24
CA GLY A 255 4.02 -2.07 25.50
C GLY A 255 4.53 -1.14 24.40
N MET A 256 3.87 -1.07 23.25
CA MET A 256 4.25 -0.23 22.11
C MET A 256 3.80 1.21 22.36
N THR A 257 4.71 2.04 22.84
CA THR A 257 4.45 3.41 23.35
C THR A 257 3.61 4.26 22.39
N ASN A 258 4.06 4.42 21.14
CA ASN A 258 3.37 5.17 20.09
C ASN A 258 1.99 4.55 19.75
N VAL A 259 0.93 5.35 19.89
CA VAL A 259 -0.46 4.90 19.75
C VAL A 259 -0.85 4.60 18.29
N ALA A 260 -0.33 5.36 17.32
CA ALA A 260 -0.58 5.09 15.90
C ALA A 260 0.09 3.76 15.50
N ARG A 261 1.37 3.59 15.83
CA ARG A 261 2.13 2.35 15.59
C ARG A 261 1.47 1.14 16.27
N ARG A 262 0.98 1.29 17.50
CA ARG A 262 0.24 0.26 18.24
C ARG A 262 -1.06 -0.15 17.55
N LYS A 263 -1.83 0.83 17.04
CA LYS A 263 -3.07 0.57 16.30
C LYS A 263 -2.78 -0.11 14.96
N PHE A 264 -1.80 0.39 14.21
CA PHE A 264 -1.37 -0.16 12.93
C PHE A 264 -0.94 -1.63 13.09
N ALA A 265 -0.10 -1.94 14.08
CA ALA A 265 0.33 -3.30 14.39
C ALA A 265 -0.86 -4.24 14.75
N ALA A 266 -1.84 -3.73 15.49
CA ALA A 266 -3.09 -4.46 15.76
C ALA A 266 -3.89 -4.76 14.48
N MET A 267 -3.96 -3.82 13.53
CA MET A 267 -4.59 -4.02 12.22
C MET A 267 -3.82 -5.06 11.39
N VAL A 268 -2.48 -5.04 11.39
CA VAL A 268 -1.66 -6.08 10.73
C VAL A 268 -1.97 -7.48 11.27
N SER A 269 -2.19 -7.64 12.58
CA SER A 269 -2.60 -8.95 13.13
C SER A 269 -4.03 -9.37 12.74
N THR A 270 -4.91 -8.44 12.34
CA THR A 270 -6.19 -8.83 11.70
C THR A 270 -5.99 -9.35 10.27
N VAL A 271 -4.96 -8.90 9.57
CA VAL A 271 -4.56 -9.43 8.24
C VAL A 271 -3.97 -10.84 8.39
N ASP A 272 -3.11 -11.08 9.39
CA ASP A 272 -2.60 -12.43 9.66
C ASP A 272 -3.75 -13.42 9.91
N GLU A 273 -4.74 -13.04 10.71
CA GLU A 273 -5.94 -13.83 10.94
C GLU A 273 -6.82 -13.99 9.69
N ALA A 274 -6.98 -12.95 8.87
CA ALA A 274 -7.67 -13.06 7.59
C ALA A 274 -7.03 -14.14 6.69
N VAL A 275 -5.70 -14.11 6.54
CA VAL A 275 -4.96 -15.10 5.75
C VAL A 275 -4.99 -16.48 6.40
N ARG A 276 -4.99 -16.59 7.72
CA ARG A 276 -5.17 -17.86 8.46
C ARG A 276 -6.53 -18.48 8.16
N ASN A 277 -7.58 -17.67 8.19
CA ASN A 277 -8.96 -18.10 7.97
C ASN A 277 -9.23 -18.48 6.49
N VAL A 278 -8.60 -17.78 5.53
CA VAL A 278 -8.64 -18.15 4.10
C VAL A 278 -7.81 -19.42 3.83
N THR A 279 -6.59 -19.54 4.35
CA THR A 279 -5.77 -20.74 4.14
C THR A 279 -6.31 -21.99 4.86
N TYR A 280 -7.06 -21.82 5.95
CA TYR A 280 -7.87 -22.88 6.53
C TYR A 280 -9.01 -23.31 5.59
N ALA A 281 -9.77 -22.37 5.02
CA ALA A 281 -10.83 -22.69 4.05
C ALA A 281 -10.29 -23.41 2.81
N LEU A 282 -9.19 -22.94 2.22
CA LEU A 282 -8.53 -23.62 1.10
C LEU A 282 -8.17 -25.09 1.43
N ARG A 283 -7.85 -25.40 2.69
CA ARG A 283 -7.60 -26.78 3.12
C ARG A 283 -8.90 -27.56 3.35
N LYS A 284 -9.90 -26.96 4.02
CA LYS A 284 -11.21 -27.59 4.30
C LYS A 284 -11.93 -28.00 3.02
N TYR A 285 -11.96 -27.13 2.01
CA TYR A 285 -12.67 -27.36 0.75
C TYR A 285 -11.72 -27.82 -0.40
N GLY A 286 -10.61 -28.49 -0.09
CA GLY A 286 -9.76 -29.19 -1.07
C GLY A 286 -8.75 -28.35 -1.88
N TYR A 287 -9.06 -27.09 -2.23
CA TYR A 287 -8.25 -26.18 -3.09
C TYR A 287 -6.73 -26.19 -2.84
N TYR A 288 -6.31 -26.25 -1.56
CA TYR A 288 -4.96 -25.91 -1.13
C TYR A 288 -3.85 -26.70 -1.85
N LYS A 289 -4.10 -27.97 -2.21
CA LYS A 289 -3.12 -28.80 -2.92
C LYS A 289 -2.77 -28.27 -4.32
N ASN A 290 -3.71 -27.57 -4.98
CA ASN A 290 -3.57 -27.01 -6.32
C ASN A 290 -3.66 -25.46 -6.32
N SER A 291 -3.37 -24.80 -5.19
CA SER A 291 -3.44 -23.34 -5.07
C SER A 291 -2.06 -22.69 -5.18
N VAL A 292 -1.95 -21.59 -5.94
CA VAL A 292 -0.86 -20.61 -5.84
C VAL A 292 -1.37 -19.42 -5.03
N ILE A 293 -0.77 -19.20 -3.87
CA ILE A 293 -1.11 -18.08 -2.97
C ILE A 293 -0.01 -17.03 -3.08
N ILE A 294 -0.39 -15.81 -3.48
CA ILE A 294 0.49 -14.66 -3.58
C ILE A 294 0.10 -13.67 -2.49
N TYR A 295 1.07 -13.13 -1.78
CA TYR A 295 0.89 -12.04 -0.82
C TYR A 295 1.72 -10.85 -1.26
N SER A 296 1.13 -9.65 -1.30
CA SER A 296 1.79 -8.40 -1.69
C SER A 296 1.19 -7.22 -0.93
N THR A 297 2.00 -6.25 -0.52
CA THR A 297 1.52 -4.87 -0.31
C THR A 297 1.23 -4.19 -1.66
N ASP A 298 0.43 -3.13 -1.69
CA ASP A 298 0.27 -2.27 -2.87
C ASP A 298 1.26 -1.10 -2.90
N ASN A 299 1.69 -0.56 -1.76
CA ASN A 299 2.77 0.43 -1.68
C ASN A 299 3.53 0.34 -0.35
N GLY A 300 4.71 0.94 -0.27
CA GLY A 300 5.41 1.14 1.00
C GLY A 300 4.56 1.94 2.01
N ALA A 301 4.84 1.79 3.31
CA ALA A 301 4.05 2.40 4.37
C ALA A 301 4.08 3.92 4.38
N GLN A 302 3.05 4.50 5.01
CA GLN A 302 3.02 5.87 5.51
C GLN A 302 3.40 5.88 7.01
N PRO A 303 4.61 6.32 7.41
CA PRO A 303 5.01 6.28 8.81
C PRO A 303 4.27 7.26 9.71
N LEU A 304 3.70 8.34 9.17
CA LEU A 304 2.90 9.29 9.97
C LEU A 304 1.62 8.66 10.53
N ILE A 305 1.10 7.60 9.89
CA ILE A 305 -0.04 6.81 10.36
C ILE A 305 0.40 5.49 11.03
N GLY A 306 1.66 5.39 11.43
CA GLY A 306 2.18 4.26 12.22
C GLY A 306 2.65 3.05 11.43
N GLY A 307 2.72 3.09 10.10
CA GLY A 307 3.48 2.09 9.32
C GLY A 307 5.00 2.26 9.45
N SER A 308 5.81 1.37 8.87
CA SER A 308 7.28 1.51 8.89
C SER A 308 7.95 0.81 7.72
N ASN A 309 8.93 1.49 7.11
CA ASN A 309 9.75 0.96 6.00
C ASN A 309 11.21 0.71 6.40
N TRP A 310 11.58 0.96 7.67
CA TRP A 310 12.96 0.84 8.14
C TRP A 310 13.54 -0.56 7.87
N PRO A 311 14.80 -0.70 7.41
CA PRO A 311 15.82 0.35 7.21
C PRO A 311 15.79 1.07 5.85
N LEU A 312 14.75 0.87 5.02
CA LEU A 312 14.61 1.57 3.74
C LEU A 312 14.37 3.08 3.93
N ARG A 313 14.67 3.85 2.88
CA ARG A 313 14.54 5.31 2.81
C ARG A 313 13.13 5.73 2.39
N GLY A 314 12.56 6.78 2.98
CA GLY A 314 11.29 7.37 2.54
C GLY A 314 10.01 6.57 2.88
N ARG A 315 8.93 6.87 2.15
CA ARG A 315 7.55 6.47 2.47
C ARG A 315 6.61 6.38 1.25
N LYS A 316 5.35 5.95 1.48
CA LYS A 316 4.21 6.15 0.56
C LYS A 316 4.26 7.53 -0.11
N GLY A 317 4.00 7.56 -1.41
CA GLY A 317 4.06 8.77 -2.25
C GLY A 317 5.47 9.17 -2.73
N THR A 318 6.53 8.43 -2.37
CA THR A 318 7.92 8.78 -2.70
C THR A 318 8.61 7.68 -3.51
N TYR A 319 9.60 8.04 -4.33
CA TYR A 319 10.25 7.09 -5.26
C TYR A 319 11.48 6.40 -4.64
N TRP A 320 11.80 6.73 -3.39
CA TRP A 320 12.77 6.04 -2.54
C TRP A 320 12.35 4.59 -2.27
N GLU A 321 13.28 3.70 -1.89
CA GLU A 321 13.04 2.27 -1.70
C GLU A 321 11.86 1.99 -0.75
N GLY A 322 11.71 2.76 0.34
CA GLY A 322 10.61 2.65 1.30
C GLY A 322 9.25 3.14 0.78
N GLY A 323 9.16 3.66 -0.45
CA GLY A 323 7.90 3.85 -1.16
C GLY A 323 7.58 2.74 -2.16
N VAL A 324 8.59 2.20 -2.85
CA VAL A 324 8.40 1.32 -4.04
C VAL A 324 8.83 -0.14 -3.85
N ARG A 325 9.61 -0.50 -2.82
CA ARG A 325 10.02 -1.89 -2.57
C ARG A 325 9.02 -2.55 -1.63
N GLY A 326 8.27 -3.53 -2.15
CA GLY A 326 7.11 -4.09 -1.48
C GLY A 326 7.44 -5.32 -0.62
N VAL A 327 6.69 -5.52 0.47
CA VAL A 327 6.60 -6.83 1.13
C VAL A 327 5.85 -7.78 0.20
N ALA A 328 6.46 -8.91 -0.18
CA ALA A 328 5.77 -9.97 -0.90
C ALA A 328 6.39 -11.37 -0.68
N PHE A 329 5.54 -12.39 -0.81
CA PHE A 329 5.94 -13.79 -0.89
C PHE A 329 4.95 -14.62 -1.72
N VAL A 330 5.41 -15.78 -2.20
CA VAL A 330 4.56 -16.78 -2.87
C VAL A 330 4.59 -18.08 -2.08
N HIS A 331 3.43 -18.65 -1.82
CA HIS A 331 3.26 -19.93 -1.15
C HIS A 331 2.40 -20.86 -2.00
N SER A 332 2.95 -22.03 -2.35
CA SER A 332 2.20 -23.07 -3.06
C SER A 332 2.86 -24.45 -2.87
N PRO A 333 2.09 -25.55 -2.81
CA PRO A 333 2.62 -26.89 -3.02
C PRO A 333 3.23 -27.11 -4.42
N LEU A 334 2.90 -26.27 -5.41
CA LEU A 334 3.34 -26.37 -6.81
C LEU A 334 4.70 -25.72 -7.09
N LEU A 335 5.32 -25.07 -6.08
CA LEU A 335 6.68 -24.51 -6.17
C LEU A 335 7.71 -25.64 -6.22
N LYS A 336 8.55 -25.69 -7.25
CA LYS A 336 9.61 -26.73 -7.38
C LYS A 336 10.71 -26.57 -6.33
N ARG A 337 11.02 -25.34 -5.92
CA ARG A 337 11.98 -25.01 -4.84
C ARG A 337 11.32 -24.07 -3.84
N ARG A 338 11.13 -24.59 -2.63
CA ARG A 338 10.48 -23.92 -1.49
C ARG A 338 11.50 -23.59 -0.39
N ARG A 339 11.07 -22.85 0.64
CA ARG A 339 11.88 -22.45 1.80
C ARG A 339 13.12 -21.64 1.40
N ARG A 340 12.94 -20.66 0.50
CA ARG A 340 14.03 -19.81 0.00
C ARG A 340 13.66 -18.33 -0.02
N VAL A 341 14.68 -17.49 -0.08
CA VAL A 341 14.57 -16.07 -0.45
C VAL A 341 14.94 -15.92 -1.92
N SER A 342 14.22 -15.10 -2.68
CA SER A 342 14.59 -14.67 -4.03
C SER A 342 15.08 -13.23 -4.00
N ARG A 343 16.24 -12.98 -4.62
CA ARG A 343 16.80 -11.64 -4.85
C ARG A 343 16.79 -11.24 -6.33
N ASP A 344 16.20 -12.08 -7.16
CA ASP A 344 15.83 -11.79 -8.54
C ASP A 344 14.90 -10.59 -8.64
N LEU A 345 15.08 -9.75 -9.67
CA LEU A 345 14.33 -8.51 -9.85
C LEU A 345 12.91 -8.80 -10.35
N LEU A 346 11.89 -8.46 -9.57
CA LEU A 346 10.47 -8.61 -9.92
C LEU A 346 9.71 -7.28 -9.74
N HIS A 347 8.62 -7.10 -10.47
CA HIS A 347 7.74 -5.93 -10.39
C HIS A 347 6.26 -6.36 -10.44
N ILE A 348 5.35 -5.55 -9.89
CA ILE A 348 3.91 -5.86 -9.82
C ILE A 348 3.24 -6.08 -11.20
N THR A 349 3.81 -5.56 -12.29
CA THR A 349 3.35 -5.85 -13.66
C THR A 349 3.61 -7.29 -14.10
N ASP A 350 4.61 -7.97 -13.53
CA ASP A 350 4.98 -9.35 -13.90
C ASP A 350 3.85 -10.34 -13.56
N TRP A 351 3.00 -10.02 -12.59
CA TRP A 351 1.87 -10.86 -12.21
C TRP A 351 0.87 -11.07 -13.35
N PHE A 352 0.65 -10.10 -14.25
CA PHE A 352 -0.29 -10.27 -15.36
C PHE A 352 0.12 -11.46 -16.26
N PRO A 353 1.28 -11.43 -16.95
CA PRO A 353 1.68 -12.55 -17.81
C PRO A 353 1.99 -13.83 -17.03
N THR A 354 2.54 -13.72 -15.81
CA THR A 354 2.81 -14.89 -14.95
C THR A 354 1.52 -15.66 -14.61
N LEU A 355 0.46 -14.96 -14.22
CA LEU A 355 -0.79 -15.58 -13.79
C LEU A 355 -1.64 -16.05 -14.97
N VAL A 356 -1.70 -15.28 -16.07
CA VAL A 356 -2.35 -15.72 -17.32
C VAL A 356 -1.66 -16.97 -17.89
N GLY A 357 -0.32 -16.99 -17.92
CA GLY A 357 0.47 -18.15 -18.36
C GLY A 357 0.28 -19.38 -17.46
N LEU A 358 0.24 -19.19 -16.13
CA LEU A 358 -0.11 -20.25 -15.17
C LEU A 358 -1.52 -20.81 -15.37
N GLY A 359 -2.47 -19.97 -15.75
CA GLY A 359 -3.83 -20.38 -16.10
C GLY A 359 -3.97 -21.07 -17.46
N GLY A 360 -2.91 -21.11 -18.27
CA GLY A 360 -2.94 -21.63 -19.64
C GLY A 360 -3.52 -20.66 -20.68
N GLY A 361 -3.74 -19.39 -20.30
CA GLY A 361 -4.18 -18.32 -21.20
C GLY A 361 -3.05 -17.80 -22.09
N ASN A 362 -3.41 -17.16 -23.22
CA ASN A 362 -2.44 -16.69 -24.20
C ASN A 362 -2.10 -15.19 -24.03
N THR A 363 -1.00 -14.92 -23.35
CA THR A 363 -0.47 -13.55 -23.13
C THR A 363 -0.16 -12.78 -24.41
N SER A 364 0.05 -13.47 -25.54
CA SER A 364 0.33 -12.84 -26.85
C SER A 364 -0.84 -12.02 -27.40
N GLN A 365 -2.06 -12.22 -26.88
CA GLN A 365 -3.22 -11.42 -27.25
C GLN A 365 -3.18 -10.02 -26.60
N SER A 366 -2.55 -9.90 -25.42
CA SER A 366 -2.35 -8.64 -24.70
C SER A 366 -1.13 -7.88 -25.23
N ARG A 367 -1.38 -6.92 -26.12
CA ARG A 367 -0.32 -6.14 -26.77
C ARG A 367 0.26 -5.08 -25.83
N GLY A 368 1.60 -5.00 -25.79
CA GLY A 368 2.31 -3.91 -25.11
C GLY A 368 2.32 -4.01 -23.58
N LEU A 369 2.38 -5.23 -23.03
CA LEU A 369 2.70 -5.48 -21.62
C LEU A 369 4.12 -4.98 -21.28
N ASP A 370 4.29 -4.47 -20.06
CA ASP A 370 5.60 -4.16 -19.45
C ASP A 370 6.04 -5.22 -18.43
N GLY A 371 5.19 -6.22 -18.16
CA GLY A 371 5.46 -7.39 -17.32
C GLY A 371 6.11 -8.54 -18.08
N PHE A 372 6.78 -9.44 -17.35
CA PHE A 372 7.33 -10.71 -17.84
C PHE A 372 6.75 -11.88 -17.05
N ASP A 373 6.67 -13.08 -17.66
CA ASP A 373 6.43 -14.30 -16.87
C ASP A 373 7.64 -14.59 -15.99
N VAL A 374 7.45 -14.56 -14.67
CA VAL A 374 8.47 -14.82 -13.65
C VAL A 374 8.17 -16.10 -12.85
N TRP A 375 7.24 -16.96 -13.28
CA TRP A 375 6.96 -18.21 -12.57
C TRP A 375 8.19 -19.13 -12.51
N ALA A 376 8.96 -19.22 -13.59
CA ALA A 376 10.22 -19.98 -13.62
C ALA A 376 11.24 -19.41 -12.62
N THR A 377 11.33 -18.08 -12.50
CA THR A 377 12.18 -17.37 -11.53
C THR A 377 11.74 -17.68 -10.10
N ILE A 378 10.45 -17.54 -9.78
CA ILE A 378 9.90 -17.82 -8.45
C ILE A 378 10.06 -19.30 -8.09
N SER A 379 9.48 -20.19 -8.89
CA SER A 379 9.30 -21.62 -8.60
C SER A 379 10.58 -22.44 -8.73
N GLU A 380 11.46 -22.11 -9.68
CA GLU A 380 12.68 -22.88 -9.97
C GLU A 380 13.97 -22.20 -9.51
N GLY A 381 13.90 -20.90 -9.13
CA GLY A 381 15.10 -20.12 -8.84
C GLY A 381 16.01 -19.96 -10.05
N LYS A 382 15.42 -19.86 -11.25
CA LYS A 382 16.08 -19.36 -12.45
C LYS A 382 16.24 -17.83 -12.35
N GLU A 383 17.17 -17.27 -13.11
CA GLU A 383 17.37 -15.82 -13.18
C GLU A 383 16.09 -15.10 -13.67
N SER A 384 15.87 -13.85 -13.26
CA SER A 384 14.76 -13.04 -13.78
C SER A 384 14.95 -12.65 -15.25
N PRO A 385 13.91 -12.76 -16.11
CA PRO A 385 13.90 -12.10 -17.41
C PRO A 385 13.93 -10.55 -17.28
N ARG A 386 13.45 -10.00 -16.16
CA ARG A 386 13.41 -8.56 -15.91
C ARG A 386 14.80 -8.03 -15.54
N ARG A 387 15.33 -7.15 -16.39
CA ARG A 387 16.59 -6.40 -16.16
C ARG A 387 16.38 -4.94 -15.76
N GLU A 388 15.19 -4.40 -16.00
CA GLU A 388 14.87 -2.97 -15.89
C GLU A 388 13.48 -2.77 -15.28
N ILE A 389 13.31 -1.69 -14.52
CA ILE A 389 12.02 -1.21 -13.99
C ILE A 389 11.97 0.31 -14.19
N LEU A 390 11.00 0.79 -14.95
CA LEU A 390 10.55 2.16 -14.76
C LEU A 390 9.68 2.20 -13.50
N HIS A 391 9.99 3.08 -12.54
CA HIS A 391 9.05 3.32 -11.44
C HIS A 391 7.90 4.16 -11.97
N ASN A 392 8.13 5.45 -12.28
CA ASN A 392 7.14 6.33 -12.91
C ASN A 392 7.84 7.57 -13.53
N ILE A 393 7.10 8.34 -14.35
CA ILE A 393 7.47 9.65 -14.90
C ILE A 393 6.27 10.60 -14.71
N ASN A 394 6.37 11.53 -13.75
CA ASN A 394 5.28 12.42 -13.33
C ASN A 394 5.59 13.90 -13.66
N PRO A 395 5.25 14.39 -14.88
CA PRO A 395 5.51 15.77 -15.29
C PRO A 395 4.57 16.82 -14.64
N LEU A 396 3.60 16.36 -13.84
CA LEU A 396 2.67 17.23 -13.10
C LEU A 396 3.03 17.38 -11.61
N HIS A 397 4.08 16.71 -11.13
CA HIS A 397 4.54 16.87 -9.75
C HIS A 397 5.02 18.32 -9.50
N LYS A 398 4.65 18.87 -8.34
CA LYS A 398 5.08 20.19 -7.87
C LYS A 398 5.74 20.05 -6.51
N PRO A 399 6.94 20.63 -6.27
CA PRO A 399 7.60 20.56 -4.98
C PRO A 399 6.73 21.05 -3.83
N VAL A 400 7.00 20.52 -2.62
CA VAL A 400 6.21 20.68 -1.39
C VAL A 400 6.34 22.08 -0.75
N ALA A 401 6.08 23.11 -1.54
CA ALA A 401 5.77 24.49 -1.12
C ALA A 401 4.32 24.88 -1.44
N ALA A 402 3.57 24.01 -2.15
CA ALA A 402 2.21 24.26 -2.63
C ALA A 402 1.18 23.18 -2.23
N SER A 403 1.54 22.21 -1.37
CA SER A 403 0.72 21.03 -1.07
C SER A 403 0.46 20.79 0.43
N MET A 404 0.57 21.83 1.27
CA MET A 404 0.28 21.73 2.72
C MET A 404 -1.15 21.25 3.04
N MET A 405 -2.11 21.38 2.10
CA MET A 405 -3.49 20.92 2.28
C MET A 405 -3.67 19.40 2.46
N TRP A 406 -2.66 18.57 2.20
CA TRP A 406 -2.83 17.11 2.29
C TRP A 406 -2.57 16.54 3.69
N ASP A 407 -1.59 17.07 4.44
CA ASP A 407 -1.27 16.57 5.78
C ASP A 407 -2.34 16.97 6.82
N ASP A 408 -3.09 18.07 6.61
CA ASP A 408 -4.10 18.56 7.55
C ASP A 408 -5.47 17.84 7.46
N VAL A 409 -5.85 17.27 6.30
CA VAL A 409 -7.20 16.71 6.08
C VAL A 409 -7.39 15.33 6.70
N GLU A 410 -6.37 14.48 6.78
CA GLU A 410 -6.47 13.16 7.43
C GLU A 410 -6.55 13.22 8.97
N THR A 411 -6.42 14.40 9.59
CA THR A 411 -6.37 14.54 11.06
C THR A 411 -7.71 14.83 11.74
N SER A 412 -8.74 15.24 10.99
CA SER A 412 -10.02 15.66 11.57
C SER A 412 -10.98 14.48 11.84
N GLN A 413 -10.95 13.93 13.05
CA GLN A 413 -12.06 13.09 13.53
C GLN A 413 -13.31 13.94 13.79
N PRO A 414 -14.52 13.51 13.35
CA PRO A 414 -15.76 14.22 13.66
C PRO A 414 -16.11 14.07 15.14
N ALA A 415 -15.89 15.14 15.92
CA ALA A 415 -16.31 15.19 17.31
C ALA A 415 -17.84 15.23 17.39
N VAL A 416 -18.45 14.15 17.91
CA VAL A 416 -19.90 14.05 18.15
C VAL A 416 -20.34 15.16 19.12
N LYS A 417 -20.98 16.19 18.59
CA LYS A 417 -21.61 17.26 19.38
C LYS A 417 -23.10 16.97 19.51
N THR A 418 -23.53 16.66 20.72
CA THR A 418 -24.94 16.61 21.08
C THR A 418 -25.59 17.97 20.88
N SER A 419 -26.77 17.98 20.28
CA SER A 419 -27.51 19.19 19.94
C SER A 419 -28.19 19.81 21.17
N LYS A 420 -27.83 21.05 21.50
CA LYS A 420 -28.73 21.97 22.22
C LYS A 420 -28.70 23.36 21.60
N GLU A 421 -29.88 23.75 21.11
CA GLU A 421 -30.46 25.10 21.00
C GLU A 421 -29.58 26.24 20.46
N ALA A 422 -29.98 26.75 19.30
CA ALA A 422 -29.42 27.96 18.71
C ALA A 422 -30.16 29.21 19.19
N THR A 423 -29.43 30.30 19.49
CA THR A 423 -29.89 31.68 19.29
C THR A 423 -28.74 32.70 19.36
N ASN A 424 -28.99 33.92 18.88
CA ASN A 424 -28.20 35.14 19.11
C ASN A 424 -26.75 35.20 18.57
N LYS A 425 -26.65 35.31 17.23
CA LYS A 425 -25.62 36.15 16.60
C LYS A 425 -25.87 37.64 16.92
N LYS A 426 -24.79 38.44 16.96
CA LYS A 426 -24.74 39.93 17.00
C LYS A 426 -25.34 40.62 18.25
N LEU A 427 -24.45 41.05 19.16
CA LEU A 427 -24.31 42.51 19.45
C LEU A 427 -23.00 42.84 20.20
N LYS A 428 -22.16 43.71 19.62
CA LYS A 428 -21.18 44.56 20.35
C LYS A 428 -20.65 45.71 19.47
N LYS A 429 -21.46 46.76 19.31
CA LYS A 429 -20.99 48.11 18.95
C LYS A 429 -21.51 49.07 20.02
N LYS A 430 -20.63 49.79 20.71
CA LYS A 430 -20.98 50.73 21.80
C LYS A 430 -21.50 52.06 21.22
N LYS A 431 -22.60 52.61 21.76
CA LYS A 431 -22.70 54.00 22.32
C LYS A 431 -24.16 54.43 22.57
N LYS A 432 -24.37 55.13 23.72
CA LYS A 432 -25.61 55.85 24.13
C LYS A 432 -26.84 54.93 24.35
N LYS A 433 -27.83 55.25 25.20
CA LYS A 433 -28.09 56.41 26.08
C LYS A 433 -28.63 55.88 27.43
N LYS A 434 -28.29 56.50 28.58
CA LYS A 434 -28.90 56.15 29.89
C LYS A 434 -30.25 56.89 30.07
N ARG A 435 -31.25 56.25 30.68
CA ARG A 435 -32.26 56.91 31.54
C ARG A 435 -32.68 55.93 32.66
N LYS A 436 -33.02 56.46 33.84
CA LYS A 436 -33.32 55.69 35.07
C LYS A 436 -34.83 55.52 35.26
N LYS A 437 -35.27 54.39 35.82
CA LYS A 437 -36.18 54.20 36.98
C LYS A 437 -35.79 52.83 37.60
N VAL A 438 -35.46 52.64 38.88
CA VAL A 438 -36.16 52.95 40.16
C VAL A 438 -37.37 52.01 40.29
N LEU A 439 -37.53 51.14 41.31
CA LEU A 439 -37.18 51.23 42.76
C LEU A 439 -37.07 49.82 43.44
N LYS A 440 -36.40 49.70 44.62
CA LYS A 440 -36.50 48.63 45.68
C LYS A 440 -36.15 47.17 45.28
N LEU A 441 -35.43 46.29 46.02
CA LEU A 441 -35.12 46.08 47.47
C LEU A 441 -36.34 45.53 48.27
N LYS A 442 -36.30 44.45 49.06
CA LYS A 442 -35.21 43.87 49.90
C LYS A 442 -35.37 42.34 50.12
N GLN A 443 -34.50 41.73 50.94
CA GLN A 443 -34.40 40.30 51.26
C GLN A 443 -35.59 39.74 52.08
N HIS A 444 -35.72 38.41 52.19
CA HIS A 444 -35.53 37.65 53.46
C HIS A 444 -35.38 36.12 53.24
N LYS A 445 -35.24 35.31 54.32
CA LYS A 445 -34.74 33.90 54.32
C LYS A 445 -35.66 32.90 55.06
N LYS A 446 -35.55 31.62 54.65
CA LYS A 446 -35.69 30.34 55.39
C LYS A 446 -37.10 29.74 55.72
N SER A 447 -37.17 28.40 55.55
CA SER A 447 -38.05 27.39 56.18
C SER A 447 -39.58 27.44 55.88
N THR A 448 -40.39 26.37 55.99
CA THR A 448 -40.21 25.01 56.62
C THR A 448 -41.03 23.88 55.94
N PHE A 449 -40.59 22.62 56.11
CA PHE A 449 -41.29 21.31 56.20
C PHE A 449 -42.74 21.03 55.67
N ARG A 450 -42.89 19.85 55.01
CA ARG A 450 -44.00 18.83 55.08
C ARG A 450 -45.44 19.22 54.60
N LEU A 451 -46.37 18.30 54.20
CA LEU A 451 -46.34 16.89 53.70
C LEU A 451 -47.78 16.44 53.24
N LYS A 452 -47.94 15.62 52.16
CA LYS A 452 -49.16 14.81 51.77
C LYS A 452 -50.43 15.62 51.33
N THR A 453 -51.48 15.12 50.61
CA THR A 453 -51.87 13.79 50.04
C THR A 453 -52.99 13.87 48.94
N VAL A 454 -53.15 12.80 48.12
CA VAL A 454 -54.44 12.26 47.54
C VAL A 454 -55.12 13.06 46.37
N ARG A 455 -55.86 12.51 45.37
CA ARG A 455 -56.55 11.19 45.13
C ARG A 455 -56.42 10.65 43.66
N LYS A 456 -57.12 9.54 43.35
CA LYS A 456 -57.17 8.73 42.08
C LYS A 456 -58.63 8.61 41.58
N PRO A 457 -58.94 8.29 40.30
CA PRO A 457 -59.25 6.90 39.84
C PRO A 457 -58.99 6.62 38.31
N ALA A 458 -59.39 5.51 37.65
CA ALA A 458 -59.20 4.06 37.91
C ALA A 458 -59.64 3.15 36.70
N GLY A 459 -59.15 1.90 36.62
CA GLY A 459 -59.66 0.80 35.74
C GLY A 459 -58.84 0.52 34.45
N LYS A 460 -58.65 -0.72 33.96
CA LYS A 460 -58.99 -2.11 34.41
C LYS A 460 -57.88 -3.11 33.92
N SER A 461 -58.00 -4.43 34.16
CA SER A 461 -56.93 -5.44 33.95
C SER A 461 -57.41 -6.89 33.67
N LYS A 462 -56.57 -7.77 33.08
CA LYS A 462 -56.70 -9.27 33.09
C LYS A 462 -55.36 -10.03 32.84
N GLU A 463 -55.41 -11.37 32.91
CA GLU A 463 -54.40 -12.41 33.31
C GLU A 463 -53.87 -13.31 32.14
N PRO A 464 -53.02 -14.41 32.28
CA PRO A 464 -52.93 -15.44 33.37
C PRO A 464 -51.53 -16.09 33.73
N GLU A 465 -51.58 -17.30 34.33
CA GLU A 465 -50.76 -18.05 35.34
C GLU A 465 -49.41 -18.81 35.02
N PRO A 466 -48.72 -19.43 36.03
CA PRO A 466 -47.46 -20.22 35.97
C PRO A 466 -47.62 -21.77 36.21
N PRO A 467 -46.54 -22.61 36.27
CA PRO A 467 -45.92 -23.10 37.55
C PRO A 467 -44.43 -23.61 37.39
N PRO A 468 -43.79 -24.51 38.21
CA PRO A 468 -43.89 -24.94 39.64
C PRO A 468 -42.54 -24.82 40.45
N LYS A 469 -42.39 -25.47 41.63
CA LYS A 469 -41.18 -25.48 42.53
C LYS A 469 -40.88 -26.88 43.17
N ALA A 470 -39.61 -27.16 43.54
CA ALA A 470 -39.12 -27.95 44.73
C ALA A 470 -37.61 -28.32 44.55
N ARG A 471 -36.75 -28.64 45.54
CA ARG A 471 -36.81 -28.72 47.03
C ARG A 471 -35.44 -28.33 47.66
N ALA A 472 -35.31 -28.40 48.99
CA ALA A 472 -34.15 -28.01 49.82
C ALA A 472 -33.03 -29.11 49.91
N GLN A 473 -31.88 -29.00 50.62
CA GLN A 473 -31.50 -28.23 51.83
C GLN A 473 -29.99 -27.83 51.90
N SER A 474 -29.68 -26.79 52.70
CA SER A 474 -28.56 -26.58 53.68
C SER A 474 -27.11 -27.05 53.41
N GLU A 475 -26.00 -26.45 53.91
CA GLU A 475 -25.57 -25.11 54.43
C GLU A 475 -24.05 -25.21 54.81
N HIS A 476 -23.26 -24.35 55.51
CA HIS A 476 -23.41 -23.04 56.19
C HIS A 476 -22.05 -22.26 56.29
N TRP A 477 -21.84 -21.21 55.48
CA TRP A 477 -20.91 -20.06 55.74
C TRP A 477 -19.38 -20.37 55.91
N SER A 478 -18.41 -19.47 56.17
CA SER A 478 -18.36 -18.03 56.53
C SER A 478 -17.18 -17.26 55.92
N ARG A 479 -17.29 -15.93 55.83
CA ARG A 479 -16.16 -14.96 55.79
C ARG A 479 -16.12 -14.20 57.11
N LEU A 480 -14.95 -13.77 57.60
CA LEU A 480 -14.59 -12.34 57.79
C LEU A 480 -13.24 -12.12 58.51
N ARG A 481 -12.85 -10.84 58.61
CA ARG A 481 -11.55 -10.30 59.10
C ARG A 481 -11.59 -10.06 60.62
N HIS A 482 -10.42 -9.95 61.26
CA HIS A 482 -9.98 -8.69 61.89
C HIS A 482 -8.49 -8.70 62.33
N GLU A 483 -7.91 -7.51 62.43
CA GLU A 483 -6.60 -7.13 63.04
C GLU A 483 -6.87 -6.68 64.50
N PRO A 484 -5.89 -6.52 65.45
CA PRO A 484 -4.87 -5.42 65.38
C PRO A 484 -3.54 -5.58 66.22
N LYS A 485 -2.74 -4.49 66.29
CA LYS A 485 -1.57 -4.17 67.18
C LYS A 485 -0.18 -4.70 66.72
N ILE A 486 0.96 -3.98 66.73
CA ILE A 486 1.58 -2.92 67.60
C ILE A 486 2.23 -3.56 68.86
N GLN A 487 3.52 -3.44 69.24
CA GLN A 487 4.49 -2.30 69.14
C GLN A 487 6.02 -2.68 69.17
N SER A 488 6.85 -1.84 68.53
CA SER A 488 8.27 -1.44 68.76
C SER A 488 9.41 -2.33 69.34
N SER A 489 10.48 -2.47 68.53
CA SER A 489 11.95 -2.53 68.86
C SER A 489 12.78 -2.18 67.58
N GLY A 490 14.10 -1.94 67.52
CA GLY A 490 15.16 -1.69 68.52
C GLY A 490 16.38 -2.64 68.42
N SER A 491 17.65 -2.26 68.16
CA SER A 491 18.26 -1.00 67.65
C SER A 491 19.69 -1.22 67.07
N LEU A 492 20.12 -0.38 66.11
CA LEU A 492 21.49 0.16 65.82
C LEU A 492 22.76 -0.70 65.49
N SER A 493 23.64 -0.07 64.68
CA SER A 493 25.09 -0.30 64.46
C SER A 493 25.56 -1.48 63.55
N SER A 494 26.79 -1.48 62.98
CA SER A 494 27.34 -0.59 61.91
C SER A 494 28.63 -1.17 61.28
N ARG A 495 28.96 -0.80 60.02
CA ARG A 495 30.21 -1.11 59.26
C ARG A 495 30.45 -2.64 59.01
N GLN A 496 31.35 -3.12 58.14
CA GLN A 496 32.32 -2.50 57.20
C GLN A 496 32.44 -3.34 55.89
N LYS A 497 33.32 -2.96 54.94
CA LYS A 497 33.62 -3.69 53.68
C LYS A 497 34.84 -4.62 53.83
N PRO A 498 35.01 -5.60 52.92
CA PRO A 498 36.22 -5.56 52.06
C PRO A 498 35.93 -5.53 50.54
N LYS A 499 36.99 -5.59 49.71
CA LYS A 499 36.96 -5.59 48.23
C LYS A 499 37.84 -6.71 47.65
N THR A 500 37.42 -7.34 46.55
CA THR A 500 38.28 -7.90 45.48
C THR A 500 37.42 -8.02 44.21
N LYS A 501 37.69 -7.29 43.11
CA LYS A 501 38.68 -7.56 42.06
C LYS A 501 38.55 -8.96 41.42
N SER A 502 38.03 -9.01 40.18
CA SER A 502 38.42 -9.99 39.17
C SER A 502 38.74 -9.27 37.85
N LYS A 503 39.45 -9.93 36.93
CA LYS A 503 40.16 -9.27 35.81
C LYS A 503 39.37 -9.24 34.49
N ARG A 504 39.75 -8.27 33.66
CA ARG A 504 39.35 -8.08 32.26
C ARG A 504 40.39 -8.74 31.35
N THR A 505 39.96 -9.50 30.34
CA THR A 505 40.86 -10.05 29.33
C THR A 505 40.35 -9.72 27.93
N THR A 506 41.08 -8.87 27.22
CA THR A 506 40.90 -8.61 25.79
C THR A 506 41.92 -9.43 25.01
N LEU A 507 41.49 -10.01 23.88
CA LEU A 507 42.40 -10.53 22.86
C LEU A 507 42.02 -9.95 21.50
N GLN A 508 42.86 -9.05 21.00
CA GLN A 508 43.00 -8.81 19.57
C GLN A 508 43.89 -9.92 19.00
N ASN A 509 43.75 -10.22 17.70
CA ASN A 509 44.83 -10.86 16.96
C ASN A 509 44.87 -10.32 15.52
N GLN A 510 46.00 -9.77 15.14
CA GLN A 510 46.42 -9.49 13.78
C GLN A 510 47.86 -10.01 13.65
N ASN A 511 48.14 -10.91 12.71
CA ASN A 511 49.02 -10.59 11.57
C ASN A 511 49.43 -11.81 10.71
N LEU A 512 49.54 -11.53 9.40
CA LEU A 512 50.57 -11.97 8.45
C LEU A 512 50.97 -13.47 8.36
N SER A 513 50.45 -14.09 7.30
CA SER A 513 51.19 -14.78 6.21
C SER A 513 52.33 -15.78 6.50
N GLN A 514 52.26 -16.94 5.85
CA GLN A 514 53.28 -17.32 4.84
C GLN A 514 52.77 -18.35 3.80
N SER A 515 53.58 -18.57 2.76
CA SER A 515 53.25 -19.27 1.51
C SER A 515 53.57 -20.77 1.52
N ARG A 516 52.82 -21.57 0.74
CA ARG A 516 53.36 -22.66 -0.09
C ARG A 516 52.47 -22.93 -1.30
N GLN A 517 53.05 -23.49 -2.37
CA GLN A 517 52.44 -23.66 -3.69
C GLN A 517 52.47 -25.11 -4.20
N THR A 518 51.45 -25.48 -4.98
CA THR A 518 51.48 -26.47 -6.10
C THR A 518 50.38 -26.03 -7.09
N GLN A 519 50.68 -25.67 -8.34
CA GLN A 519 50.84 -26.54 -9.54
C GLN A 519 49.58 -27.32 -9.97
N THR A 520 49.15 -27.39 -11.24
CA THR A 520 49.30 -26.52 -12.44
C THR A 520 48.31 -26.95 -13.57
N LYS A 521 48.30 -26.23 -14.72
CA LYS A 521 47.58 -26.49 -16.02
C LYS A 521 46.17 -25.85 -16.09
N SER A 522 45.72 -25.25 -17.21
CA SER A 522 46.40 -24.89 -18.48
C SER A 522 45.76 -23.65 -19.18
N LYS A 523 46.43 -23.13 -20.22
CA LYS A 523 46.16 -21.89 -21.00
C LYS A 523 45.24 -22.17 -22.23
N PRO A 524 44.79 -21.19 -23.08
CA PRO A 524 45.26 -19.80 -23.23
C PRO A 524 44.22 -18.66 -23.42
N LYS A 525 44.72 -17.42 -23.40
CA LYS A 525 44.16 -16.25 -24.12
C LYS A 525 45.27 -15.65 -25.01
N LEU A 526 44.91 -15.09 -26.16
CA LEU A 526 45.85 -14.42 -27.07
C LEU A 526 46.03 -12.93 -26.70
N LYS A 527 47.13 -12.31 -27.17
CA LYS A 527 47.58 -10.96 -26.81
C LYS A 527 46.96 -9.88 -27.71
N GLN A 528 46.85 -8.67 -27.18
CA GLN A 528 46.85 -7.42 -27.95
C GLN A 528 48.18 -6.69 -27.69
N GLN A 529 48.80 -6.09 -28.71
CA GLN A 529 50.11 -5.44 -28.58
C GLN A 529 50.02 -3.95 -28.27
N LEU A 530 51.00 -3.46 -27.51
CA LEU A 530 51.34 -2.04 -27.36
C LEU A 530 52.42 -1.64 -28.37
N LYS A 531 52.38 -0.40 -28.85
CA LYS A 531 53.56 0.37 -29.29
C LYS A 531 53.52 1.76 -28.61
N THR A 532 54.68 2.39 -28.49
CA THR A 532 54.95 3.51 -27.57
C THR A 532 55.84 4.59 -28.20
N LYS A 533 56.15 5.64 -27.42
CA LYS A 533 56.88 6.89 -27.73
C LYS A 533 55.96 8.03 -28.22
N SER A 534 56.23 9.30 -27.92
CA SER A 534 57.42 9.91 -27.25
C SER A 534 57.08 10.67 -25.94
N ARG A 535 58.09 11.32 -25.35
CA ARG A 535 58.02 12.23 -24.18
C ARG A 535 58.54 13.60 -24.60
N GLN A 536 57.93 14.69 -24.11
CA GLN A 536 58.61 15.99 -23.94
C GLN A 536 57.88 16.88 -22.93
N THR A 537 58.40 18.09 -22.69
CA THR A 537 58.20 18.93 -21.49
C THR A 537 58.26 20.42 -21.89
N PHE A 538 57.85 21.41 -21.08
CA PHE A 538 57.70 21.41 -19.61
C PHE A 538 56.46 22.22 -19.12
N VAL A 539 56.63 23.03 -18.07
CA VAL A 539 55.62 23.78 -17.29
C VAL A 539 55.55 25.23 -17.75
N GLN A 540 54.34 25.81 -17.84
CA GLN A 540 54.01 27.09 -17.18
C GLN A 540 52.50 27.34 -17.05
N ASN A 541 52.14 28.26 -16.14
CA ASN A 541 50.77 28.58 -15.74
C ASN A 541 50.12 29.62 -16.68
N HIS A 542 48.79 29.57 -16.83
CA HIS A 542 47.99 30.78 -16.98
C HIS A 542 46.61 30.66 -16.32
N ASN A 543 46.22 31.68 -15.56
CA ASN A 543 44.86 31.84 -15.05
C ASN A 543 43.94 32.34 -16.16
N THR A 544 42.83 31.65 -16.42
CA THR A 544 41.67 32.18 -17.16
C THR A 544 40.36 31.80 -16.47
N SER A 545 39.34 32.65 -16.61
CA SER A 545 38.15 32.62 -15.75
C SER A 545 37.25 31.40 -15.96
N ARG A 546 36.82 30.80 -14.84
CA ARG A 546 36.01 29.57 -14.84
C ARG A 546 34.53 29.88 -15.09
N SER A 547 34.19 30.17 -16.35
CA SER A 547 32.79 30.26 -16.79
C SER A 547 32.05 28.96 -16.43
N ARG A 548 30.93 29.07 -15.70
CA ARG A 548 30.13 27.92 -15.27
C ARG A 548 29.29 27.36 -16.44
N THR A 549 29.95 26.63 -17.33
CA THR A 549 29.27 25.76 -18.30
C THR A 549 28.32 24.81 -17.57
N ARG A 550 27.03 24.84 -17.91
CA ARG A 550 26.09 23.78 -17.50
C ARG A 550 26.62 22.44 -18.05
N PRO A 551 26.69 21.36 -17.24
CA PRO A 551 27.13 20.06 -17.76
C PRO A 551 26.11 19.54 -18.79
N ALA A 552 26.61 18.91 -19.85
CA ALA A 552 25.86 18.65 -21.09
C ALA A 552 24.66 17.68 -20.97
N TRP A 553 24.41 17.11 -19.78
CA TRP A 553 23.35 16.14 -19.49
C TRP A 553 21.93 16.66 -19.82
N SER A 554 21.70 17.97 -19.71
CA SER A 554 20.37 18.61 -19.90
C SER A 554 19.89 18.66 -21.35
N SER A 555 20.51 17.90 -22.25
CA SER A 555 20.17 17.79 -23.68
C SER A 555 19.22 16.63 -23.99
N VAL A 556 19.22 15.58 -23.15
CA VAL A 556 18.46 14.32 -23.39
C VAL A 556 17.27 14.16 -22.44
N TRP A 557 17.38 14.66 -21.20
CA TRP A 557 16.34 14.56 -20.17
C TRP A 557 16.19 15.88 -19.41
N ASP A 558 14.95 16.23 -19.04
CA ASP A 558 14.66 17.31 -18.10
C ASP A 558 14.69 16.76 -16.67
N THR A 559 15.81 16.95 -15.98
CA THR A 559 16.00 16.47 -14.60
C THR A 559 15.10 17.16 -13.59
N SER A 560 14.33 18.19 -13.94
CA SER A 560 13.31 18.76 -13.04
C SER A 560 12.04 17.90 -12.93
N VAL A 561 11.79 16.99 -13.88
CA VAL A 561 10.66 16.06 -13.84
C VAL A 561 10.87 15.00 -12.76
N GLN A 562 9.86 14.81 -11.90
CA GLN A 562 9.81 13.69 -10.96
C GLN A 562 9.79 12.37 -11.76
N ALA A 563 10.86 11.60 -11.68
CA ALA A 563 10.98 10.29 -12.32
C ALA A 563 11.93 9.38 -11.55
N ALA A 564 11.77 8.07 -11.68
CA ALA A 564 12.78 7.12 -11.24
C ALA A 564 12.79 5.85 -12.10
N ILE A 565 13.98 5.26 -12.25
CA ILE A 565 14.23 4.05 -13.02
C ILE A 565 15.30 3.21 -12.33
N ARG A 566 15.18 1.89 -12.42
CA ARG A 566 16.21 0.93 -12.03
C ARG A 566 16.63 0.07 -13.23
N VAL A 567 17.93 -0.15 -13.40
CA VAL A 567 18.52 -1.05 -14.41
C VAL A 567 19.62 -1.88 -13.75
N GLY A 568 19.40 -3.19 -13.64
CA GLY A 568 20.27 -4.09 -12.88
C GLY A 568 20.43 -3.64 -11.43
N ASP A 569 21.67 -3.35 -11.02
CA ASP A 569 21.99 -2.84 -9.69
C ASP A 569 21.68 -1.36 -9.50
N TRP A 570 21.57 -0.57 -10.58
CA TRP A 570 21.60 0.89 -10.52
C TRP A 570 20.20 1.49 -10.52
N LYS A 571 19.93 2.43 -9.62
CA LYS A 571 18.68 3.21 -9.55
C LYS A 571 18.98 4.70 -9.67
N LEU A 572 18.32 5.37 -10.62
CA LEU A 572 18.36 6.81 -10.82
C LEU A 572 17.04 7.43 -10.39
N LEU A 573 17.09 8.57 -9.70
CA LEU A 573 15.93 9.41 -9.39
C LEU A 573 16.17 10.84 -9.90
N THR A 574 15.14 11.47 -10.48
CA THR A 574 15.17 12.89 -10.91
C THR A 574 13.99 13.69 -10.37
N GLY A 575 14.11 15.02 -10.40
CA GLY A 575 13.09 15.97 -9.94
C GLY A 575 13.06 16.11 -8.42
N ASP A 576 11.85 16.12 -7.85
CA ASP A 576 11.62 15.92 -6.42
C ASP A 576 11.15 14.46 -6.22
N PRO A 577 11.95 13.55 -5.65
CA PRO A 577 11.55 12.16 -5.42
C PRO A 577 10.54 11.99 -4.27
N GLY A 578 10.16 13.07 -3.59
CA GLY A 578 9.36 13.07 -2.36
C GLY A 578 10.20 12.99 -1.09
N HIS A 579 9.53 12.99 0.07
CA HIS A 579 10.16 13.00 1.40
C HIS A 579 11.13 11.82 1.60
N GLY A 580 12.42 12.14 1.69
CA GLY A 580 13.52 11.17 1.61
C GLY A 580 14.27 10.93 2.90
N ASP A 581 13.67 11.20 4.07
CA ASP A 581 14.28 10.86 5.36
C ASP A 581 14.05 9.37 5.69
N TRP A 582 14.94 8.75 6.48
CA TRP A 582 14.76 7.38 6.97
C TRP A 582 13.95 7.40 8.25
N VAL A 583 12.87 6.60 8.31
CA VAL A 583 12.00 6.55 9.49
C VAL A 583 12.19 5.27 10.30
N PRO A 584 13.12 5.23 11.29
CA PRO A 584 13.25 4.11 12.21
C PRO A 584 11.96 3.86 13.01
N LEU A 585 11.94 2.71 13.68
CA LEU A 585 10.86 2.35 14.59
C LEU A 585 10.57 3.49 15.58
N GLN A 586 9.30 3.89 15.64
CA GLN A 586 8.81 4.99 16.48
C GLN A 586 8.71 4.56 17.97
N ILE A 587 9.87 4.25 18.56
CA ILE A 587 10.04 3.72 19.92
C ILE A 587 9.64 4.75 20.98
N LEU A 588 9.71 6.04 20.66
CA LEU A 588 9.36 7.15 21.55
C LEU A 588 8.26 8.03 20.94
N PRO A 589 7.20 8.38 21.69
CA PRO A 589 6.19 9.37 21.24
C PRO A 589 6.72 10.82 21.16
N THR A 590 7.94 11.06 21.62
CA THR A 590 8.48 12.38 21.99
C THR A 590 9.74 12.79 21.22
N LEU A 591 10.13 12.06 20.17
CA LEU A 591 11.22 12.48 19.28
C LEU A 591 10.79 13.68 18.44
N LEU A 592 11.11 14.87 18.95
CA LEU A 592 10.85 16.19 18.35
C LEU A 592 11.12 16.22 16.84
N GLY A 593 10.29 16.99 16.12
CA GLY A 593 10.30 17.14 14.65
C GLY A 593 11.66 17.48 14.00
N HIS A 594 12.67 17.88 14.78
CA HIS A 594 13.92 18.45 14.28
C HIS A 594 14.97 17.41 13.84
N TRP A 595 14.91 16.15 14.31
CA TRP A 595 15.79 15.09 13.80
C TRP A 595 15.32 14.49 12.46
N TRP A 596 14.10 14.85 12.03
CA TRP A 596 13.38 14.24 10.91
C TRP A 596 13.57 14.93 9.55
N HIS A 597 14.58 15.80 9.43
CA HIS A 597 14.74 16.72 8.31
C HIS A 597 16.18 16.83 7.75
N LEU A 598 17.10 15.93 8.15
CA LEU A 598 18.53 16.09 7.84
C LEU A 598 18.88 16.01 6.34
N GLU A 599 18.12 15.25 5.54
CA GLU A 599 18.28 15.23 4.08
C GLU A 599 17.16 15.97 3.32
N ARG A 600 16.31 16.71 4.04
CA ARG A 600 15.57 17.80 3.41
C ARG A 600 16.54 18.96 3.20
N SER A 601 16.79 19.33 1.95
CA SER A 601 17.17 20.72 1.67
C SER A 601 16.07 21.60 2.26
N LEU A 602 16.37 22.30 3.37
CA LEU A 602 15.44 23.20 4.05
C LEU A 602 14.68 24.03 2.99
N PRO A 603 13.34 24.13 3.05
CA PRO A 603 12.54 24.73 1.97
C PRO A 603 13.07 26.14 1.71
N ALA A 604 13.73 26.30 0.56
CA ALA A 604 14.98 27.07 0.46
C ALA A 604 15.10 28.21 1.48
N HIS A 605 16.04 28.09 2.43
CA HIS A 605 16.58 29.27 3.12
C HIS A 605 16.76 30.33 2.03
N ARG A 606 16.05 31.47 2.12
CA ARG A 606 15.89 32.39 0.98
C ARG A 606 17.21 33.00 0.47
N ASN A 607 18.30 32.72 1.19
CA ASN A 607 19.67 33.17 0.94
C ASN A 607 20.59 32.01 0.47
N SER A 608 20.06 30.79 0.23
CA SER A 608 20.83 29.67 -0.31
C SER A 608 21.10 29.89 -1.80
N SER A 609 22.36 30.14 -2.14
CA SER A 609 22.83 30.42 -3.51
C SER A 609 22.92 29.20 -4.43
N HIS A 610 22.53 28.01 -3.93
CA HIS A 610 22.69 26.74 -4.63
C HIS A 610 21.34 26.23 -5.15
N PRO A 611 21.24 25.79 -6.42
CA PRO A 611 20.02 25.21 -6.95
C PRO A 611 19.70 23.90 -6.22
N PRO A 612 18.41 23.53 -6.07
CA PRO A 612 18.03 22.27 -5.45
C PRO A 612 18.61 21.08 -6.23
N LYS A 613 19.03 20.05 -5.49
CA LYS A 613 19.44 18.77 -6.08
C LYS A 613 18.25 18.14 -6.81
N THR A 614 18.49 17.63 -8.01
CA THR A 614 17.47 17.08 -8.92
C THR A 614 17.90 15.78 -9.59
N VAL A 615 19.02 15.17 -9.14
CA VAL A 615 19.54 13.88 -9.61
C VAL A 615 20.18 13.15 -8.44
N TRP A 616 19.87 11.86 -8.30
CA TRP A 616 20.52 10.92 -7.38
C TRP A 616 20.73 9.59 -8.11
N LEU A 617 21.84 8.89 -7.79
CA LEU A 617 22.15 7.56 -8.32
C LEU A 617 22.62 6.66 -7.18
N PHE A 618 22.02 5.47 -7.06
CA PHE A 618 22.41 4.45 -6.08
C PHE A 618 22.71 3.12 -6.76
N ASN A 619 23.58 2.32 -6.14
CA ASN A 619 23.69 0.90 -6.44
C ASN A 619 22.88 0.15 -5.37
N ILE A 620 21.65 -0.25 -5.68
CA ILE A 620 20.68 -0.84 -4.74
C ILE A 620 21.12 -2.24 -4.27
N THR A 621 21.96 -2.93 -5.04
CA THR A 621 22.50 -4.25 -4.65
C THR A 621 23.57 -4.13 -3.56
N ALA A 622 24.36 -3.05 -3.54
CA ALA A 622 25.37 -2.75 -2.53
C ALA A 622 24.88 -1.81 -1.41
N ASP A 623 23.95 -0.91 -1.73
CA ASP A 623 23.31 0.07 -0.85
C ASP A 623 21.78 0.04 -1.03
N PRO A 624 21.11 -1.01 -0.51
CA PRO A 624 19.65 -1.15 -0.59
C PRO A 624 18.88 -0.11 0.23
N TYR A 625 19.58 0.81 0.89
CA TYR A 625 19.02 1.81 1.79
C TYR A 625 19.24 3.25 1.29
N GLU A 626 19.78 3.44 0.08
CA GLU A 626 19.96 4.74 -0.60
C GLU A 626 20.74 5.78 0.23
N ARG A 627 21.78 5.32 0.95
CA ARG A 627 22.62 6.11 1.87
C ARG A 627 23.78 6.82 1.19
N ARG A 628 24.30 6.30 0.08
CA ARG A 628 25.45 6.86 -0.65
C ARG A 628 25.06 7.18 -2.09
N ASP A 629 24.76 8.44 -2.35
CA ASP A 629 24.62 8.93 -3.72
C ASP A 629 25.96 8.85 -4.47
N LEU A 630 25.90 8.32 -5.68
CA LEU A 630 27.01 8.11 -6.60
C LEU A 630 26.89 8.97 -7.87
N ALA A 631 25.88 9.84 -8.00
CA ALA A 631 25.63 10.59 -9.25
C ALA A 631 26.82 11.44 -9.71
N ALA A 632 27.55 12.06 -8.77
CA ALA A 632 28.78 12.80 -9.07
C ALA A 632 30.01 11.91 -9.30
N GLN A 633 29.99 10.66 -8.82
CA GLN A 633 31.07 9.68 -8.96
C GLN A 633 30.92 8.82 -10.23
N ARG A 634 29.71 8.66 -10.76
CA ARG A 634 29.36 7.85 -11.93
C ARG A 634 28.47 8.60 -12.95
N PRO A 635 28.97 9.70 -13.53
CA PRO A 635 28.23 10.47 -14.54
C PRO A 635 27.93 9.64 -15.81
N ASP A 636 28.74 8.63 -16.08
CA ASP A 636 28.55 7.64 -17.14
C ASP A 636 27.23 6.85 -16.96
N VAL A 637 26.98 6.33 -15.75
CA VAL A 637 25.74 5.62 -15.42
C VAL A 637 24.56 6.60 -15.39
N VAL A 638 24.75 7.80 -14.85
CA VAL A 638 23.71 8.85 -14.88
C VAL A 638 23.27 9.12 -16.32
N GLN A 639 24.19 9.32 -17.26
CA GLN A 639 23.86 9.60 -18.66
C GLN A 639 23.09 8.44 -19.31
N GLN A 640 23.49 7.19 -19.06
CA GLN A 640 22.79 6.00 -19.57
C GLN A 640 21.35 5.92 -19.04
N LEU A 641 21.15 6.13 -17.74
CA LEU A 641 19.82 6.03 -17.12
C LEU A 641 18.91 7.22 -17.46
N LEU A 642 19.46 8.43 -17.67
CA LEU A 642 18.73 9.56 -18.24
C LEU A 642 18.28 9.26 -19.68
N ALA A 643 19.09 8.57 -20.49
CA ALA A 643 18.69 8.14 -21.83
C ALA A 643 17.58 7.07 -21.81
N ARG A 644 17.58 6.16 -20.82
CA ARG A 644 16.46 5.20 -20.62
C ARG A 644 15.17 5.90 -20.18
N LEU A 645 15.22 6.90 -19.29
CA LEU A 645 14.05 7.75 -18.97
C LEU A 645 13.52 8.48 -20.22
N ALA A 646 14.43 9.04 -21.04
CA ALA A 646 14.08 9.70 -22.29
C ALA A 646 13.46 8.75 -23.33
N TYR A 647 13.89 7.47 -23.36
CA TYR A 647 13.26 6.42 -24.15
C TYR A 647 11.82 6.16 -23.69
N TYR A 648 11.60 5.89 -22.41
CA TYR A 648 10.25 5.63 -21.87
C TYR A 648 9.29 6.79 -22.10
N ASN A 649 9.73 8.05 -21.92
CA ASN A 649 8.91 9.23 -22.19
C ASN A 649 8.53 9.41 -23.68
N ARG A 650 9.22 8.76 -24.63
CA ARG A 650 8.76 8.70 -26.03
C ARG A 650 7.55 7.77 -26.20
N THR A 651 7.49 6.68 -25.43
CA THR A 651 6.35 5.74 -25.39
C THR A 651 5.17 6.25 -24.56
N ALA A 652 5.38 7.28 -23.72
CA ALA A 652 4.40 7.72 -22.74
C ALA A 652 3.20 8.47 -23.34
N VAL A 653 2.00 8.00 -23.04
CA VAL A 653 0.72 8.69 -23.31
C VAL A 653 0.59 9.95 -22.42
N PRO A 654 -0.26 10.92 -22.77
CA PRO A 654 -0.53 12.09 -21.92
C PRO A 654 -1.06 11.68 -20.53
N VAL A 655 -0.78 12.50 -19.52
CA VAL A 655 -1.33 12.28 -18.17
C VAL A 655 -2.81 12.64 -18.17
N TYR A 656 -3.68 11.69 -17.80
CA TYR A 656 -5.11 11.90 -17.68
C TYR A 656 -5.50 12.13 -16.21
N PHE A 657 -5.69 13.40 -15.86
CA PHE A 657 -6.04 13.81 -14.50
C PHE A 657 -7.12 14.90 -14.55
N PRO A 658 -8.40 14.53 -14.80
CA PRO A 658 -9.50 15.49 -14.93
C PRO A 658 -9.80 16.20 -13.61
N PRO A 659 -10.45 17.39 -13.66
CA PRO A 659 -11.05 18.00 -12.47
C PRO A 659 -12.20 17.15 -11.93
N ASP A 660 -12.64 17.47 -10.72
CA ASP A 660 -13.75 16.80 -10.04
C ASP A 660 -15.10 17.16 -10.68
N ASP A 661 -16.00 16.18 -10.84
CA ASP A 661 -17.35 16.34 -11.40
C ASP A 661 -18.39 16.50 -10.27
N PRO A 662 -19.06 17.66 -10.12
CA PRO A 662 -20.08 17.87 -9.09
C PRO A 662 -21.31 16.95 -9.18
N ARG A 663 -21.46 16.16 -10.25
CA ARG A 663 -22.47 15.09 -10.34
C ARG A 663 -22.12 13.86 -9.48
N ALA A 664 -20.86 13.70 -9.07
CA ALA A 664 -20.42 12.60 -8.21
C ALA A 664 -20.90 12.70 -6.74
N ASP A 665 -21.45 13.86 -6.35
CA ASP A 665 -21.92 14.15 -4.99
C ASP A 665 -22.90 13.07 -4.47
N PRO A 666 -22.54 12.28 -3.43
CA PRO A 666 -23.37 11.20 -2.91
C PRO A 666 -24.76 11.63 -2.44
N SER A 667 -24.98 12.91 -2.11
CA SER A 667 -26.33 13.42 -1.76
C SER A 667 -27.33 13.33 -2.92
N ARG A 668 -26.84 13.24 -4.16
CA ARG A 668 -27.64 12.98 -5.38
C ARG A 668 -27.99 11.50 -5.56
N HIS A 669 -27.29 10.61 -4.85
CA HIS A 669 -27.23 9.16 -5.07
C HIS A 669 -27.61 8.37 -3.82
N ALA A 670 -28.66 8.80 -3.12
CA ALA A 670 -29.14 8.21 -1.86
C ALA A 670 -28.06 8.09 -0.75
N GLY A 671 -27.02 8.92 -0.79
CA GLY A 671 -25.92 8.92 0.19
C GLY A 671 -24.80 7.93 -0.11
N ALA A 672 -24.76 7.29 -1.28
CA ALA A 672 -23.72 6.33 -1.67
C ALA A 672 -22.81 6.83 -2.81
N TRP A 673 -21.60 6.28 -2.89
CA TRP A 673 -20.71 6.45 -4.04
C TRP A 673 -21.06 5.42 -5.12
N VAL A 674 -21.53 5.89 -6.28
CA VAL A 674 -22.00 5.05 -7.41
C VAL A 674 -21.60 5.68 -8.75
N PRO A 675 -21.66 4.95 -9.88
CA PRO A 675 -21.53 5.57 -11.21
C PRO A 675 -22.56 6.69 -11.42
N TRP A 676 -22.14 7.81 -12.00
CA TRP A 676 -22.96 9.02 -12.18
C TRP A 676 -22.97 9.58 -13.61
N ALA A 677 -22.21 8.98 -14.52
CA ALA A 677 -22.14 9.35 -15.93
C ALA A 677 -22.58 8.18 -16.81
N ASP A 678 -23.27 8.51 -17.91
CA ASP A 678 -23.87 7.54 -18.81
C ASP A 678 -22.84 6.78 -19.64
N GLU A 679 -23.25 5.64 -20.19
CA GLU A 679 -22.35 4.80 -21.00
C GLU A 679 -21.99 5.48 -22.34
N ASP A 680 -22.85 6.34 -22.87
CA ASP A 680 -22.63 7.11 -24.10
C ASP A 680 -21.93 8.48 -23.90
N GLU A 681 -21.60 8.89 -22.67
CA GLU A 681 -20.74 10.07 -22.48
C GLU A 681 -19.30 9.78 -22.94
N GLU A 682 -18.95 10.24 -24.15
CA GLU A 682 -17.62 10.06 -24.73
C GLU A 682 -16.49 10.47 -23.79
N GLU A 683 -15.44 9.65 -23.70
CA GLU A 683 -14.19 10.02 -23.00
C GLU A 683 -13.55 11.30 -23.57
N GLU A 684 -13.81 11.62 -24.85
CA GLU A 684 -13.42 12.87 -25.53
C GLU A 684 -13.90 14.13 -24.77
N LYS A 685 -15.09 14.10 -24.16
CA LYS A 685 -15.67 15.19 -23.34
C LYS A 685 -14.72 15.64 -22.21
N TYR A 686 -13.86 14.74 -21.74
CA TYR A 686 -12.90 14.97 -20.66
C TYR A 686 -11.43 15.04 -21.12
N ARG A 687 -11.12 14.94 -22.43
CA ARG A 687 -9.76 15.02 -23.02
C ARG A 687 -9.18 16.46 -23.00
N GLY A 688 -9.07 17.04 -21.80
CA GLY A 688 -8.75 18.45 -21.58
C GLY A 688 -7.46 18.76 -20.80
N VAL A 689 -6.75 17.77 -20.25
CA VAL A 689 -5.62 18.02 -19.32
C VAL A 689 -4.27 17.60 -19.93
N TYR A 690 -3.30 18.52 -19.86
CA TYR A 690 -1.90 18.40 -20.32
C TYR A 690 -1.66 17.90 -21.76
N LYS A 691 -1.79 18.79 -22.75
CA LYS A 691 -1.19 18.58 -24.08
C LYS A 691 0.35 18.78 -23.98
N LYS A 692 1.11 17.70 -24.22
CA LYS A 692 2.58 17.64 -24.19
C LYS A 692 3.20 18.82 -24.97
N GLY A 693 3.91 19.69 -24.27
CA GLY A 693 4.32 20.99 -24.80
C GLY A 693 5.32 20.92 -25.95
N LYS A 694 4.88 21.08 -27.20
CA LYS A 694 5.79 21.32 -28.33
C LYS A 694 6.54 22.63 -28.10
N SER A 695 7.86 22.60 -28.27
CA SER A 695 8.74 23.72 -28.01
C SER A 695 8.49 24.91 -28.95
N GLY A 696 8.39 26.11 -28.37
CA GLY A 696 8.85 27.36 -29.01
C GLY A 696 8.19 27.83 -30.32
N LYS A 697 6.90 28.18 -30.33
CA LYS A 697 6.40 29.27 -31.19
C LYS A 697 5.61 30.31 -30.39
N LYS A 698 6.10 31.56 -30.37
CA LYS A 698 5.52 32.69 -29.62
C LYS A 698 4.13 33.04 -30.19
N LYS A 699 3.04 32.75 -29.45
CA LYS A 699 1.72 33.33 -29.76
C LYS A 699 1.74 34.84 -29.49
N LYS A 700 1.69 35.67 -30.54
CA LYS A 700 1.45 37.13 -30.41
C LYS A 700 0.10 37.34 -29.71
N LYS A 701 0.06 38.15 -28.64
CA LYS A 701 -1.20 38.56 -28.00
C LYS A 701 -2.01 39.41 -29.00
N LYS A 702 -3.26 39.04 -29.30
CA LYS A 702 -4.20 39.95 -29.96
C LYS A 702 -4.46 41.13 -29.01
N LYS A 703 -4.21 42.38 -29.45
CA LYS A 703 -4.75 43.57 -28.77
C LYS A 703 -6.29 43.55 -28.91
N LYS A 704 -7.01 44.04 -27.90
CA LYS A 704 -8.44 44.36 -28.03
C LYS A 704 -8.59 45.55 -29.00
N SER A 705 -9.54 45.49 -29.92
CA SER A 705 -9.81 46.55 -30.89
C SER A 705 -10.63 47.69 -30.26
N CYS A 706 -10.19 48.93 -30.44
CA CYS A 706 -10.99 50.11 -30.10
C CYS A 706 -12.06 50.33 -31.19
N GLY A 707 -13.27 50.74 -30.79
CA GLY A 707 -14.43 50.89 -31.70
C GLY A 707 -14.34 52.03 -32.72
N LEU A 708 -13.45 53.00 -32.52
CA LEU A 708 -13.42 54.27 -33.27
C LEU A 708 -12.59 54.25 -34.57
N CYS A 709 -11.95 53.14 -34.93
CA CYS A 709 -11.09 53.08 -36.12
C CYS A 709 -11.83 52.72 -37.43
N LYS A 710 -13.16 52.59 -37.42
CA LYS A 710 -13.95 52.06 -38.57
C LYS A 710 -14.30 53.06 -39.68
N LEU A 711 -13.92 54.35 -39.60
CA LEU A 711 -14.24 55.35 -40.64
C LEU A 711 -13.14 55.66 -41.66
N LYS A 712 -11.86 55.28 -41.44
CA LYS A 712 -10.76 55.62 -42.38
C LYS A 712 -10.56 54.65 -43.56
N THR A 713 -11.29 53.55 -43.63
CA THR A 713 -11.20 52.56 -44.74
C THR A 713 -12.33 52.67 -45.77
N PHE A 714 -13.27 53.62 -45.62
CA PHE A 714 -14.37 53.78 -46.58
C PHE A 714 -13.99 54.68 -47.77
N PHE A 715 -13.17 55.72 -47.55
CA PHE A 715 -12.77 56.70 -48.58
C PHE A 715 -11.52 56.32 -49.40
N LEU A 716 -10.92 55.15 -49.17
CA LEU A 716 -9.66 54.72 -49.81
C LEU A 716 -9.86 53.61 -50.84
N LYS A 717 -11.08 53.48 -51.39
CA LYS A 717 -11.45 52.43 -52.35
C LYS A 717 -12.27 52.93 -53.56
N LEU A 718 -12.06 54.20 -53.92
CA LEU A 718 -12.73 54.88 -55.04
C LEU A 718 -11.77 55.37 -56.15
N ASN A 719 -10.49 54.97 -56.12
CA ASN A 719 -9.50 55.38 -57.12
C ASN A 719 -8.48 54.26 -57.40
N THR A 720 -8.85 53.33 -58.28
CA THR A 720 -7.99 52.42 -59.09
C THR A 720 -8.93 51.48 -59.86
N GLY A 721 -9.29 51.82 -61.10
CA GLY A 721 -10.34 51.08 -61.81
C GLY A 721 -10.68 51.57 -63.22
N MET A 722 -9.68 51.92 -64.03
CA MET A 722 -9.84 52.23 -65.46
C MET A 722 -8.57 51.88 -66.24
N MET A 723 -8.72 51.76 -67.57
CA MET A 723 -7.67 51.47 -68.56
C MET A 723 -7.04 50.07 -68.52
N SER A 724 -7.73 49.13 -69.18
CA SER A 724 -7.07 48.22 -70.13
C SER A 724 -7.69 48.46 -71.50
N ASN A 725 -6.90 48.84 -72.50
CA ASN A 725 -7.29 48.76 -73.90
C ASN A 725 -6.12 49.00 -74.87
N ARG A 726 -6.04 48.11 -75.87
CA ARG A 726 -5.33 48.22 -77.17
C ARG A 726 -3.79 48.23 -77.24
N ILE A 727 -3.32 47.28 -78.07
CA ILE A 727 -2.02 47.12 -78.75
C ILE A 727 -0.86 46.79 -77.81
#